data_AF-A0AAU6IPT0-F1
#
_entry.id   AF-A0AAU6IPT0-F1
#
_cell.length_a   1.000
_cell.length_b   1.000
_cell.length_c   1.000
_cell.angle_alpha   90.00
_cell.angle_beta   90.00
_cell.angle_gamma   90.00
#
_symmetry.space_group_name_H-M   'P 1'
#
loop_
_entity.id
_entity.type
_entity.pdbx_description
1 polymer ?
#
loop_
_entity_poly.entity_id
_entity_poly.type
_entity_poly.pdbx_seq_one_letter_code
_entity_poly.pdbx_strand_id
1 'polypeptide(L)'
;MSTELGAPVPACDVPASDASPARRFRGKNKSKRWTRGKDTELAVIRLPLDVHDPTTRHRTEDLYSAMWSVKRALQRDARDAIDAYWAGDVRRATDAQAWRLELGLSREGMERRAYRHMENSRHLAHHVTKALVMHQADEVFETSASRHLFADSSGRRFGRPKVGRWWDYTRIPGRARSHTAERKWETFRLHGTLAGHLEAYRHRGLDRTVTTPEQAAPLPPDVRVLEQPRQLPTPVRPTGRVETGEVTPKGTPKKRAATWWDHTGPLAVVFTGGADSSRGDLVLPVRLPSGSGRWPYLLHFLNNPETWHKIDLVRRRDTSAPGGWAYEAHLMVLCGSYASPATKARRQAAAALERRGGADGNVSNLSIVSFPATFDPADGDVEATRIEPSDEELAALAKTRQKERGRKRALDRSRRAANPSQYRPSKRQQARAERRQTVGLPARAVDMPRGARSANKAGVPRQAYRRDRLSAGYRLNRARLAEAAATAAAAKDHRARWTAADIIADHGANLVVEDCDIRTWYRRWGKALQATTPGRLIAAINRECEKTGGRMLRASTFTTKLSQTCFCGEKVTKTLSDRIHVCTSCGLVGDRDMVSGALGAHVGLTDPDDPSTARLDIVQARHTQLLFHEGLQEALSSQPQRGARPTRGRTHAAAQKPDTSGCGPLLDEMPPPGTGQTPNETRPAVKRHKAHVGAAGCTDSTPPRHASSVQTPGGHHSTT
;
A
#
# COMPACT_ATOMS: atom_id res chain seq x y z
N MET A 1 34.77 -36.56 80.79
CA MET A 1 33.85 -37.57 80.24
C MET A 1 32.93 -36.88 79.27
N SER A 2 32.77 -37.47 78.07
CA SER A 2 31.71 -37.26 77.08
C SER A 2 30.34 -37.00 77.74
N THR A 3 29.36 -36.28 77.20
CA THR A 3 28.67 -36.22 75.89
C THR A 3 27.59 -35.13 76.11
N GLU A 4 27.11 -34.29 75.19
CA GLU A 4 26.21 -34.58 74.08
C GLU A 4 25.75 -33.22 73.49
N LEU A 5 25.64 -33.14 72.17
CA LEU A 5 25.14 -32.00 71.38
C LEU A 5 23.71 -32.32 70.89
N GLY A 6 22.78 -31.38 71.06
CA GLY A 6 21.43 -31.38 70.44
C GLY A 6 20.54 -30.34 71.13
N ALA A 7 19.68 -29.55 70.48
CA ALA A 7 19.26 -29.45 69.08
C ALA A 7 18.70 -28.02 68.84
N PRO A 8 18.76 -27.47 67.60
CA PRO A 8 18.24 -26.15 67.28
C PRO A 8 16.75 -26.17 66.87
N VAL A 9 16.08 -25.05 67.17
CA VAL A 9 14.66 -24.70 66.98
C VAL A 9 14.23 -24.79 65.49
N PRO A 10 13.01 -25.27 65.17
CA PRO A 10 12.56 -25.46 63.80
C PRO A 10 12.28 -24.15 63.05
N ALA A 11 12.72 -24.11 61.79
CA ALA A 11 12.46 -23.04 60.84
C ALA A 11 11.00 -23.05 60.37
N CYS A 12 10.40 -21.86 60.23
CA CYS A 12 9.12 -21.70 59.53
C CYS A 12 9.29 -22.00 58.04
N ASP A 13 8.64 -23.07 57.58
CA ASP A 13 8.50 -23.41 56.17
C ASP A 13 7.76 -22.30 55.40
N VAL A 14 8.44 -21.73 54.42
CA VAL A 14 7.83 -20.94 53.35
C VAL A 14 7.25 -21.94 52.34
N PRO A 15 5.95 -21.94 52.03
CA PRO A 15 5.39 -22.88 51.08
C PRO A 15 6.01 -22.65 49.70
N ALA A 16 6.60 -23.72 49.17
CA ALA A 16 7.12 -23.79 47.81
C ALA A 16 6.03 -23.32 46.83
N SER A 17 6.41 -22.40 45.94
CA SER A 17 5.51 -21.86 44.93
C SER A 17 4.89 -23.00 44.12
N ASP A 18 3.56 -23.07 44.11
CA ASP A 18 2.79 -23.82 43.12
C ASP A 18 3.19 -23.35 41.72
N ALA A 19 4.17 -24.04 41.13
CA ALA A 19 4.49 -23.92 39.73
C ALA A 19 3.26 -24.39 38.95
N SER A 20 2.44 -23.43 38.54
CA SER A 20 1.34 -23.67 37.61
C SER A 20 1.85 -24.54 36.46
N PRO A 21 1.19 -25.68 36.15
CA PRO A 21 1.70 -26.61 35.15
C PRO A 21 1.86 -25.87 33.83
N ALA A 22 3.03 -26.04 33.18
CA ALA A 22 3.34 -25.45 31.88
C ALA A 22 2.23 -25.81 30.88
N ARG A 23 1.31 -24.89 30.64
CA ARG A 23 0.15 -25.13 29.76
C ARG A 23 0.65 -25.40 28.35
N ARG A 24 0.09 -26.44 27.71
CA ARG A 24 0.37 -26.81 26.32
C ARG A 24 0.18 -25.61 25.39
N PHE A 25 1.29 -25.00 25.02
CA PHE A 25 1.38 -24.19 23.81
C PHE A 25 1.28 -25.12 22.59
N ARG A 26 0.91 -24.57 21.42
CA ARG A 26 0.63 -25.33 20.19
C ARG A 26 1.61 -26.50 20.02
N GLY A 27 1.13 -27.74 20.25
CA GLY A 27 1.94 -28.93 20.00
C GLY A 27 2.35 -28.98 18.53
N LYS A 28 3.46 -29.66 18.22
CA LYS A 28 3.85 -29.94 16.83
C LYS A 28 2.60 -30.48 16.10
N ASN A 29 2.15 -29.76 15.07
CA ASN A 29 0.96 -30.15 14.34
C ASN A 29 1.27 -31.49 13.67
N LYS A 30 0.66 -32.58 14.15
CA LYS A 30 0.94 -33.94 13.68
C LYS A 30 0.40 -34.21 12.27
N SER A 31 -0.47 -33.33 11.77
CA SER A 31 -1.04 -33.40 10.42
C SER A 31 -0.27 -32.52 9.43
N LYS A 32 -0.20 -32.97 8.17
CA LYS A 32 0.38 -32.23 7.06
C LYS A 32 -0.23 -30.83 7.00
N ARG A 33 0.60 -29.80 7.11
CA ARG A 33 0.17 -28.40 7.04
C ARG A 33 -0.42 -28.16 5.65
N TRP A 34 -1.63 -27.61 5.58
CA TRP A 34 -2.17 -27.13 4.31
C TRP A 34 -1.24 -26.07 3.73
N THR A 35 -0.72 -26.36 2.55
CA THR A 35 0.07 -25.45 1.74
C THR A 35 -0.75 -25.11 0.51
N ARG A 36 -0.81 -23.82 0.20
CA ARG A 36 -1.36 -23.36 -1.07
C ARG A 36 -0.53 -23.94 -2.23
N GLY A 37 -1.19 -24.39 -3.30
CA GLY A 37 -0.50 -24.82 -4.52
C GLY A 37 0.30 -23.68 -5.15
N LYS A 38 1.34 -24.00 -5.93
CA LYS A 38 2.18 -22.99 -6.58
C LYS A 38 1.36 -22.08 -7.52
N ASP A 39 0.33 -22.64 -8.15
CA ASP A 39 -0.52 -21.94 -9.13
C ASP A 39 -1.79 -21.32 -8.54
N THR A 40 -2.00 -21.44 -7.22
CA THR A 40 -3.20 -20.86 -6.60
C THR A 40 -3.05 -19.34 -6.48
N GLU A 41 -3.73 -18.62 -7.37
CA GLU A 41 -3.84 -17.17 -7.31
C GLU A 41 -4.58 -16.68 -6.06
N LEU A 42 -4.31 -15.43 -5.69
CA LEU A 42 -5.00 -14.74 -4.60
C LEU A 42 -5.52 -13.39 -5.08
N ALA A 43 -6.75 -13.10 -4.70
CA ALA A 43 -7.36 -11.81 -4.92
C ALA A 43 -8.01 -11.30 -3.63
N VAL A 44 -8.24 -9.99 -3.57
CA VAL A 44 -8.91 -9.35 -2.43
C VAL A 44 -10.08 -8.53 -2.94
N ILE A 45 -11.27 -8.82 -2.42
CA ILE A 45 -12.46 -7.97 -2.56
C ILE A 45 -12.59 -7.09 -1.31
N ARG A 46 -12.92 -5.81 -1.52
CA ARG A 46 -13.20 -4.86 -0.44
C ARG A 46 -14.71 -4.78 -0.26
N LEU A 47 -15.18 -5.17 0.91
CA LEU A 47 -16.60 -5.19 1.27
C LEU A 47 -16.88 -4.06 2.28
N PRO A 48 -17.58 -3.00 1.90
CA PRO A 48 -18.03 -1.97 2.85
C PRO A 48 -18.91 -2.59 3.94
N LEU A 49 -18.69 -2.20 5.19
CA LEU A 49 -19.46 -2.66 6.34
C LEU A 49 -20.37 -1.55 6.85
N ASP A 50 -21.62 -1.89 7.16
CA ASP A 50 -22.55 -0.97 7.81
C ASP A 50 -22.35 -1.02 9.33
N VAL A 51 -21.90 0.09 9.90
CA VAL A 51 -21.62 0.24 11.33
C VAL A 51 -22.31 1.50 11.87
N HIS A 52 -23.49 1.84 11.34
CA HIS A 52 -24.26 3.00 11.79
C HIS A 52 -24.89 2.80 13.16
N ASP A 53 -25.32 1.56 13.47
CA ASP A 53 -25.85 1.21 14.79
C ASP A 53 -24.84 1.58 15.89
N PRO A 54 -25.22 2.45 16.86
CA PRO A 54 -24.31 2.91 17.91
C PRO A 54 -23.68 1.77 18.73
N THR A 55 -24.42 0.70 19.02
CA THR A 55 -23.94 -0.42 19.82
C THR A 55 -22.86 -1.20 19.07
N THR A 56 -23.13 -1.57 17.82
CA THR A 56 -22.19 -2.23 16.92
C THR A 56 -20.95 -1.37 16.68
N ARG A 57 -21.13 -0.05 16.53
CA ARG A 57 -20.03 0.92 16.39
C ARG A 57 -19.11 0.94 17.58
N HIS A 58 -19.65 1.11 18.80
CA HIS A 58 -18.82 1.11 20.01
C HIS A 58 -18.07 -0.21 20.17
N ARG A 59 -18.73 -1.36 19.96
CA ARG A 59 -18.06 -2.67 20.02
C ARG A 59 -16.93 -2.80 18.99
N THR A 60 -17.12 -2.27 17.78
CA THR A 60 -16.09 -2.26 16.74
C THR A 60 -14.92 -1.35 17.13
N GLU A 61 -15.19 -0.17 17.68
CA GLU A 61 -14.17 0.76 18.17
C GLU A 61 -13.37 0.17 19.34
N ASP A 62 -14.04 -0.50 20.28
CA ASP A 62 -13.43 -1.20 21.41
C ASP A 62 -12.51 -2.32 20.93
N LEU A 63 -12.95 -3.12 19.95
CA LEU A 63 -12.12 -4.15 19.30
C LEU A 63 -10.83 -3.54 18.72
N TYR A 64 -10.93 -2.42 17.99
CA TYR A 64 -9.74 -1.73 17.51
C TYR A 64 -8.86 -1.22 18.64
N SER A 65 -9.45 -0.65 19.69
CA SER A 65 -8.73 -0.08 20.85
C SER A 65 -7.96 -1.16 21.60
N ALA A 66 -8.59 -2.31 21.83
CA ALA A 66 -8.00 -3.48 22.45
C ALA A 66 -6.84 -4.03 21.61
N MET A 67 -7.07 -4.25 20.31
CA MET A 67 -6.03 -4.74 19.40
C MET A 67 -4.85 -3.76 19.25
N TRP A 68 -5.11 -2.46 19.27
CA TRP A 68 -4.04 -1.45 19.28
C TRP A 68 -3.21 -1.50 20.55
N SER A 69 -3.85 -1.70 21.71
CA SER A 69 -3.14 -1.83 22.99
C SER A 69 -2.19 -3.03 22.97
N VAL A 70 -2.66 -4.17 22.46
CA VAL A 70 -1.84 -5.37 22.23
C VAL A 70 -0.69 -5.09 21.25
N LYS A 71 -0.98 -4.53 20.06
CA LYS A 71 0.06 -4.20 19.06
C LYS A 71 1.12 -3.26 19.62
N ARG A 72 0.72 -2.23 20.35
CA ARG A 72 1.62 -1.24 20.94
C ARG A 72 2.53 -1.86 21.99
N ALA A 73 2.01 -2.78 22.82
CA ALA A 73 2.81 -3.53 23.79
C ALA A 73 3.82 -4.42 23.07
N LEU A 74 3.38 -5.21 22.09
CA LEU A 74 4.25 -6.07 21.27
C LEU A 74 5.34 -5.30 20.54
N GLN A 75 5.03 -4.11 20.02
CA GLN A 75 6.03 -3.26 19.36
C GLN A 75 7.11 -2.73 20.31
N ARG A 76 6.78 -2.55 21.61
CA ARG A 76 7.78 -2.17 22.62
C ARG A 76 8.63 -3.36 22.98
N ASP A 77 8.00 -4.50 23.30
CA ASP A 77 8.69 -5.75 23.59
C ASP A 77 9.66 -6.16 22.47
N ALA A 78 9.22 -6.09 21.21
CA ALA A 78 10.06 -6.38 20.06
C ALA A 78 11.25 -5.41 19.94
N ARG A 79 11.03 -4.13 20.23
CA ARG A 79 12.08 -3.12 20.20
C ARG A 79 13.12 -3.36 21.29
N ASP A 80 12.67 -3.62 22.51
CA ASP A 80 13.55 -3.85 23.66
C ASP A 80 14.36 -5.14 23.45
N ALA A 81 13.74 -6.21 22.94
CA ALA A 81 14.43 -7.44 22.57
C ALA A 81 15.45 -7.23 21.43
N ILE A 82 15.14 -6.39 20.44
CA ILE A 82 16.08 -6.05 19.36
C ILE A 82 17.26 -5.22 19.86
N ASP A 83 17.01 -4.27 20.76
CA ASP A 83 18.07 -3.47 21.35
C ASP A 83 19.00 -4.37 22.18
N ALA A 84 18.45 -5.31 22.95
CA ALA A 84 19.23 -6.33 23.66
C ALA A 84 20.01 -7.25 22.71
N TYR A 85 19.41 -7.65 21.58
CA TYR A 85 20.10 -8.44 20.56
C TYR A 85 21.35 -7.73 20.05
N TRP A 86 21.25 -6.44 19.73
CA TRP A 86 22.37 -5.62 19.25
C TRP A 86 23.37 -5.19 20.34
N ALA A 87 22.95 -5.18 21.61
CA ALA A 87 23.85 -4.97 22.73
C ALA A 87 24.72 -6.20 23.03
N GLY A 88 24.21 -7.42 22.82
CA GLY A 88 24.95 -8.68 23.06
C GLY A 88 25.91 -9.07 21.94
N ASP A 89 26.96 -8.29 21.71
CA ASP A 89 27.97 -8.50 20.67
C ASP A 89 28.68 -9.86 20.75
N VAL A 90 29.16 -10.24 21.94
CA VAL A 90 29.81 -11.54 22.18
C VAL A 90 28.86 -12.69 21.83
N ARG A 91 27.62 -12.66 22.35
CA ARG A 91 26.63 -13.72 22.07
C ARG A 91 26.24 -13.80 20.60
N ARG A 92 26.17 -12.68 19.88
CA ARG A 92 25.93 -12.68 18.42
C ARG A 92 27.09 -13.31 17.65
N ALA A 93 28.33 -13.07 18.07
CA ALA A 93 29.50 -13.66 17.44
C ALA A 93 29.57 -15.17 17.69
N THR A 94 29.18 -15.64 18.88
CA THR A 94 29.13 -17.06 19.24
C THR A 94 27.98 -17.80 18.56
N ASP A 95 26.74 -17.36 18.78
CA ASP A 95 25.55 -17.96 18.17
C ASP A 95 24.39 -16.94 18.11
N ALA A 96 24.31 -16.24 16.99
CA ALA A 96 23.25 -15.27 16.73
C ALA A 96 21.85 -15.91 16.69
N GLN A 97 21.72 -17.20 16.36
CA GLN A 97 20.42 -17.87 16.30
C GLN A 97 19.91 -18.22 17.70
N ALA A 98 20.74 -18.87 18.52
CA ALA A 98 20.40 -19.16 19.91
C ALA A 98 20.10 -17.88 20.69
N TRP A 99 20.91 -16.83 20.51
CA TRP A 99 20.70 -15.55 21.19
C TRP A 99 19.36 -14.90 20.82
N ARG A 100 18.96 -14.95 19.55
CA ARG A 100 17.62 -14.48 19.14
C ARG A 100 16.50 -15.29 19.78
N LEU A 101 16.65 -16.61 19.84
CA LEU A 101 15.63 -17.48 20.41
C LEU A 101 15.46 -17.23 21.92
N GLU A 102 16.56 -17.05 22.65
CA GLU A 102 16.58 -16.70 24.08
C GLU A 102 15.85 -15.38 24.35
N LEU A 103 16.05 -14.37 23.48
CA LEU A 103 15.34 -13.08 23.55
C LEU A 103 13.86 -13.18 23.11
N GLY A 104 13.41 -14.33 22.61
CA GLY A 104 12.08 -14.52 22.05
C GLY A 104 11.86 -13.77 20.73
N LEU A 105 12.93 -13.48 19.97
CA LEU A 105 12.89 -12.90 18.63
C LEU A 105 12.59 -13.97 17.58
N SER A 106 11.48 -14.67 17.77
CA SER A 106 10.91 -15.64 16.85
C SER A 106 9.41 -15.41 16.76
N ARG A 107 8.77 -16.00 15.75
CA ARG A 107 7.31 -15.96 15.62
C ARG A 107 6.62 -16.47 16.88
N GLU A 108 7.04 -17.64 17.35
CA GLU A 108 6.49 -18.26 18.55
C GLU A 108 6.77 -17.43 19.82
N GLY A 109 7.96 -16.84 19.96
CA GLY A 109 8.29 -15.96 21.07
C GLY A 109 7.38 -14.73 21.13
N MET A 110 7.10 -14.14 19.97
CA MET A 110 6.17 -13.02 19.85
C MET A 110 4.72 -13.41 20.16
N GLU A 111 4.26 -14.58 19.70
CA GLU A 111 2.94 -15.13 20.05
C GLU A 111 2.79 -15.35 21.58
N ARG A 112 3.81 -15.89 22.24
CA ARG A 112 3.84 -16.07 23.72
C ARG A 112 3.71 -14.73 24.44
N ARG A 113 4.42 -13.70 24.00
CA ARG A 113 4.30 -12.33 24.55
C ARG A 113 2.88 -11.79 24.36
N ALA A 114 2.27 -12.01 23.19
CA ALA A 114 0.91 -11.53 22.92
C ALA A 114 -0.13 -12.17 23.85
N TYR A 115 0.00 -13.46 24.12
CA TYR A 115 -0.87 -14.10 25.11
C TYR A 115 -0.69 -13.56 26.51
N ARG A 116 0.55 -13.41 26.95
CA ARG A 116 0.83 -12.83 28.26
C ARG A 116 0.18 -11.46 28.41
N HIS A 117 0.27 -10.61 27.38
CA HIS A 117 -0.39 -9.29 27.37
C HIS A 117 -1.92 -9.41 27.48
N MET A 118 -2.54 -10.36 26.78
CA MET A 118 -3.98 -10.61 26.83
C MET A 118 -4.43 -11.16 28.19
N GLU A 119 -3.74 -12.18 28.72
CA GLU A 119 -4.06 -12.85 29.99
C GLU A 119 -3.90 -11.91 31.19
N ASN A 120 -2.83 -11.10 31.19
CA ASN A 120 -2.60 -10.10 32.23
C ASN A 120 -3.59 -8.92 32.14
N SER A 121 -4.25 -8.75 31.00
CA SER A 121 -5.19 -7.65 30.73
C SER A 121 -6.60 -8.20 30.52
N ARG A 122 -7.20 -8.79 31.56
CA ARG A 122 -8.51 -9.46 31.49
C ARG A 122 -9.60 -8.64 30.78
N HIS A 123 -9.60 -7.31 30.96
CA HIS A 123 -10.54 -6.41 30.28
C HIS A 123 -10.47 -6.48 28.74
N LEU A 124 -9.31 -6.82 28.15
CA LEU A 124 -9.16 -7.00 26.71
C LEU A 124 -9.86 -8.28 26.21
N ALA A 125 -9.98 -9.30 27.05
CA ALA A 125 -10.58 -10.59 26.70
C ALA A 125 -12.10 -10.51 26.41
N HIS A 126 -12.75 -9.38 26.74
CA HIS A 126 -14.12 -9.10 26.28
C HIS A 126 -14.20 -8.69 24.81
N HIS A 127 -13.08 -8.25 24.23
CA HIS A 127 -13.05 -7.66 22.89
C HIS A 127 -12.23 -8.47 21.89
N VAL A 128 -11.18 -9.17 22.32
CA VAL A 128 -10.25 -9.87 21.43
C VAL A 128 -10.20 -11.37 21.73
N THR A 129 -9.83 -12.16 20.72
CA THR A 129 -9.58 -13.60 20.88
C THR A 129 -8.09 -13.91 20.91
N LYS A 130 -7.77 -15.06 21.50
CA LYS A 130 -6.46 -15.73 21.43
C LYS A 130 -5.91 -15.77 20.00
N ALA A 131 -6.73 -16.11 19.01
CA ALA A 131 -6.30 -16.11 17.62
C ALA A 131 -5.92 -14.70 17.11
N LEU A 132 -6.74 -13.67 17.36
CA LEU A 132 -6.44 -12.31 16.90
C LEU A 132 -5.12 -11.79 17.46
N VAL A 133 -4.84 -11.99 18.75
CA VAL A 133 -3.61 -11.49 19.37
C VAL A 133 -2.35 -12.18 18.82
N MET A 134 -2.42 -13.49 18.49
CA MET A 134 -1.31 -14.17 17.79
C MET A 134 -1.05 -13.59 16.41
N HIS A 135 -2.10 -13.39 15.61
CA HIS A 135 -1.93 -12.86 14.24
C HIS A 135 -1.42 -11.42 14.27
N GLN A 136 -1.76 -10.67 15.31
CA GLN A 136 -1.15 -9.37 15.54
C GLN A 136 0.33 -9.47 15.91
N ALA A 137 0.74 -10.50 16.65
CA ALA A 137 2.13 -10.78 16.98
C ALA A 137 2.95 -11.17 15.75
N ASP A 138 2.42 -12.06 14.91
CA ASP A 138 2.99 -12.42 13.61
C ASP A 138 3.19 -11.18 12.74
N GLU A 139 2.19 -10.31 12.64
CA GLU A 139 2.31 -9.06 11.89
C GLU A 139 3.45 -8.17 12.45
N VAL A 140 3.56 -8.02 13.77
CA VAL A 140 4.63 -7.23 14.39
C VAL A 140 6.00 -7.86 14.12
N PHE A 141 6.12 -9.19 14.23
CA PHE A 141 7.35 -9.89 13.92
C PHE A 141 7.77 -9.66 12.46
N GLU A 142 6.88 -9.92 11.49
CA GLU A 142 7.19 -9.81 10.06
C GLU A 142 7.46 -8.36 9.62
N THR A 143 6.64 -7.40 10.08
CA THR A 143 6.74 -6.02 9.61
C THR A 143 7.81 -5.20 10.31
N SER A 144 8.16 -5.55 11.55
CA SER A 144 9.04 -4.74 12.40
C SER A 144 10.33 -5.47 12.74
N ALA A 145 10.24 -6.67 13.31
CA ALA A 145 11.44 -7.37 13.81
C ALA A 145 12.26 -8.02 12.70
N SER A 146 11.61 -8.86 11.88
CA SER A 146 12.25 -9.64 10.82
C SER A 146 13.01 -8.74 9.84
N ARG A 147 12.35 -7.71 9.30
CA ARG A 147 12.97 -6.76 8.35
C ARG A 147 14.17 -5.97 8.91
N HIS A 148 14.29 -5.86 10.23
CA HIS A 148 15.43 -5.22 10.87
C HIS A 148 16.56 -6.23 11.15
N LEU A 149 16.19 -7.45 11.54
CA LEU A 149 17.10 -8.54 11.88
C LEU A 149 17.71 -9.23 10.66
N PHE A 150 17.07 -9.15 9.50
CA PHE A 150 17.49 -9.81 8.26
C PHE A 150 17.56 -8.80 7.13
N ALA A 151 18.57 -8.95 6.28
CA ALA A 151 18.68 -8.17 5.06
C ALA A 151 17.64 -8.63 4.03
N ASP A 152 17.15 -7.71 3.22
CA ASP A 152 16.43 -8.04 2.00
C ASP A 152 17.39 -8.57 0.92
N SER A 153 16.85 -8.92 -0.26
CA SER A 153 17.65 -9.39 -1.40
C SER A 153 18.70 -8.38 -1.88
N SER A 154 18.59 -7.10 -1.50
CA SER A 154 19.58 -6.06 -1.79
C SER A 154 20.66 -5.92 -0.70
N GLY A 155 20.69 -6.81 0.29
CA GLY A 155 21.60 -6.74 1.43
C GLY A 155 21.22 -5.67 2.46
N ARG A 156 20.07 -5.00 2.30
CA ARG A 156 19.67 -3.86 3.15
C ARG A 156 18.72 -4.29 4.25
N ARG A 157 18.89 -3.70 5.43
CA ARG A 157 18.01 -3.90 6.59
C ARG A 157 17.13 -2.68 6.80
N PHE A 158 15.94 -2.89 7.37
CA PHE A 158 15.12 -1.79 7.86
C PHE A 158 15.76 -1.16 9.10
N GLY A 159 15.51 0.13 9.31
CA GLY A 159 15.97 0.82 10.51
C GLY A 159 15.30 0.28 11.79
N ARG A 160 15.82 0.69 12.95
CA ARG A 160 15.31 0.30 14.27
C ARG A 160 13.78 0.42 14.34
N PRO A 161 13.06 -0.63 14.81
CA PRO A 161 11.61 -0.62 14.89
C PRO A 161 11.04 0.56 15.68
N LYS A 162 9.89 1.05 15.22
CA LYS A 162 9.17 2.17 15.83
C LYS A 162 7.79 1.72 16.31
N VAL A 163 7.38 2.23 17.45
CA VAL A 163 6.00 2.10 17.93
C VAL A 163 5.11 3.04 17.12
N GLY A 164 4.03 2.50 16.55
CA GLY A 164 3.09 3.26 15.73
C GLY A 164 2.25 4.27 16.52
N ARG A 165 1.23 4.86 15.87
CA ARG A 165 0.23 5.70 16.52
C ARG A 165 -1.16 5.07 16.34
N TRP A 166 -2.05 5.30 17.31
CA TRP A 166 -3.45 4.85 17.25
C TRP A 166 -4.14 5.19 15.92
N TRP A 167 -3.93 6.41 15.43
CA TRP A 167 -4.56 6.90 14.21
C TRP A 167 -4.02 6.26 12.93
N ASP A 168 -2.84 5.65 13.00
CA ASP A 168 -2.21 4.93 11.88
C ASP A 168 -2.53 3.43 11.95
N TYR A 169 -3.17 2.97 13.03
CA TYR A 169 -3.67 1.61 13.16
C TYR A 169 -5.04 1.48 12.49
N THR A 170 -5.03 1.00 11.25
CA THR A 170 -6.19 0.98 10.36
C THR A 170 -6.61 -0.43 9.95
N ARG A 171 -5.93 -1.47 10.44
CA ARG A 171 -6.16 -2.86 10.03
C ARG A 171 -5.96 -3.80 11.20
N ILE A 172 -6.91 -4.69 11.40
CA ILE A 172 -6.80 -5.86 12.27
C ILE A 172 -6.64 -7.08 11.35
N PRO A 173 -5.46 -7.74 11.35
CA PRO A 173 -5.28 -8.94 10.56
C PRO A 173 -6.14 -10.07 11.12
N GLY A 174 -7.00 -10.66 10.29
CA GLY A 174 -7.69 -11.88 10.65
C GLY A 174 -6.78 -13.10 10.53
N ARG A 175 -7.36 -14.27 10.78
CA ARG A 175 -6.74 -15.56 10.55
C ARG A 175 -7.34 -16.22 9.31
N ALA A 176 -6.47 -16.85 8.54
CA ALA A 176 -6.89 -17.71 7.44
C ALA A 176 -7.73 -18.90 7.93
N ARG A 177 -8.72 -19.29 7.14
CA ARG A 177 -9.54 -20.46 7.39
C ARG A 177 -8.71 -21.73 7.40
N SER A 178 -9.17 -22.71 8.17
CA SER A 178 -8.66 -24.07 8.03
C SER A 178 -9.24 -24.66 6.75
N HIS A 179 -8.38 -25.18 5.88
CA HIS A 179 -8.78 -25.98 4.73
C HIS A 179 -8.68 -27.49 5.00
N THR A 180 -8.15 -27.89 6.15
CA THR A 180 -8.06 -29.30 6.59
C THR A 180 -9.19 -29.70 7.54
N ALA A 181 -10.04 -28.75 7.94
CA ALA A 181 -11.15 -28.99 8.85
C ALA A 181 -12.34 -28.21 8.33
N GLU A 182 -13.45 -28.90 8.13
CA GLU A 182 -14.70 -28.27 7.72
C GLU A 182 -15.11 -27.24 8.79
N ARG A 183 -15.75 -26.16 8.36
CA ARG A 183 -16.40 -25.19 9.25
C ARG A 183 -15.50 -24.55 10.31
N LYS A 184 -14.20 -24.41 10.02
CA LYS A 184 -13.23 -23.87 10.98
C LYS A 184 -12.62 -22.53 10.56
N TRP A 185 -13.15 -21.47 11.15
CA TRP A 185 -12.64 -20.09 11.10
C TRP A 185 -12.52 -19.54 12.52
N GLU A 186 -11.36 -18.99 12.88
CA GLU A 186 -11.06 -18.61 14.28
C GLU A 186 -11.17 -17.09 14.55
N THR A 187 -11.49 -16.29 13.52
CA THR A 187 -11.56 -14.81 13.64
C THR A 187 -12.76 -14.25 12.86
N PHE A 188 -12.57 -13.30 11.94
CA PHE A 188 -13.61 -12.73 11.10
C PHE A 188 -14.02 -13.71 10.00
N ARG A 189 -15.33 -13.95 9.84
CA ARG A 189 -15.87 -14.76 8.76
C ARG A 189 -17.01 -14.05 8.05
N LEU A 190 -17.09 -14.21 6.74
CA LEU A 190 -18.24 -13.83 5.94
C LEU A 190 -19.28 -14.97 5.98
N HIS A 191 -20.52 -14.61 6.29
CA HIS A 191 -21.70 -15.49 6.28
C HIS A 191 -22.77 -14.93 5.35
N GLY A 192 -23.75 -15.76 4.98
CA GLY A 192 -24.79 -15.42 4.02
C GLY A 192 -24.38 -15.83 2.60
N THR A 193 -25.25 -15.53 1.64
CA THR A 193 -24.99 -15.81 0.22
C THR A 193 -25.25 -14.57 -0.62
N LEU A 194 -24.66 -14.51 -1.82
CA LEU A 194 -24.96 -13.43 -2.76
C LEU A 194 -26.44 -13.47 -3.19
N ALA A 195 -27.00 -14.67 -3.37
CA ALA A 195 -28.42 -14.87 -3.67
C ALA A 195 -29.33 -14.39 -2.53
N GLY A 196 -29.04 -14.75 -1.28
CA GLY A 196 -29.80 -14.25 -0.13
C GLY A 196 -29.66 -12.74 0.09
N HIS A 197 -28.55 -12.13 -0.35
CA HIS A 197 -28.39 -10.69 -0.36
C HIS A 197 -29.23 -10.02 -1.47
N LEU A 198 -29.31 -10.63 -2.66
CA LEU A 198 -30.19 -10.20 -3.75
C LEU A 198 -31.65 -10.23 -3.30
N GLU A 199 -32.08 -11.35 -2.73
CA GLU A 199 -33.46 -11.55 -2.30
C GLU A 199 -33.90 -10.51 -1.27
N ALA A 200 -33.07 -10.28 -0.24
CA ALA A 200 -33.42 -9.38 0.84
C ALA A 200 -33.44 -7.89 0.46
N TYR A 201 -32.63 -7.49 -0.52
CA TYR A 201 -32.45 -6.08 -0.90
C TYR A 201 -32.72 -5.82 -2.37
N ARG A 202 -33.54 -6.66 -3.00
CA ARG A 202 -33.94 -6.53 -4.39
C ARG A 202 -34.51 -5.13 -4.67
N HIS A 203 -34.07 -4.50 -5.75
CA HIS A 203 -34.67 -3.24 -6.20
C HIS A 203 -36.11 -3.46 -6.68
N ARG A 204 -37.04 -2.60 -6.26
CA ARG A 204 -38.48 -2.77 -6.56
C ARG A 204 -38.80 -2.82 -8.05
N GLY A 205 -38.04 -2.11 -8.86
CA GLY A 205 -38.19 -2.08 -10.33
C GLY A 205 -37.40 -3.15 -11.09
N LEU A 206 -36.73 -4.09 -10.41
CA LEU A 206 -35.99 -5.16 -11.09
C LEU A 206 -36.96 -6.23 -11.61
N ASP A 207 -36.84 -6.61 -12.89
CA ASP A 207 -37.66 -7.65 -13.53
C ASP A 207 -37.71 -8.93 -12.70
N ARG A 208 -38.93 -9.35 -12.34
CA ARG A 208 -39.25 -10.52 -11.50
C ARG A 208 -38.59 -11.82 -11.95
N THR A 209 -38.23 -11.95 -13.23
CA THR A 209 -37.51 -13.12 -13.75
C THR A 209 -36.07 -13.23 -13.24
N VAL A 210 -35.45 -12.13 -12.83
CA VAL A 210 -34.07 -12.06 -12.30
C VAL A 210 -34.07 -12.45 -10.82
N THR A 211 -34.00 -13.73 -10.50
CA THR A 211 -34.00 -14.25 -9.11
C THR A 211 -32.61 -14.67 -8.63
N THR A 212 -31.65 -14.86 -9.53
CA THR A 212 -30.30 -15.33 -9.18
C THR A 212 -29.21 -14.29 -9.48
N PRO A 213 -28.06 -14.36 -8.77
CA PRO A 213 -26.89 -13.54 -9.09
C PRO A 213 -26.38 -13.70 -10.51
N GLU A 214 -26.48 -14.90 -11.09
CA GLU A 214 -26.08 -15.22 -12.46
C GLU A 214 -26.95 -14.48 -13.48
N GLN A 215 -28.25 -14.35 -13.21
CA GLN A 215 -29.18 -13.59 -14.06
C GLN A 215 -28.98 -12.07 -13.92
N ALA A 216 -28.54 -11.61 -12.75
CA ALA A 216 -28.26 -10.19 -12.50
C ALA A 216 -26.94 -9.71 -13.15
N ALA A 217 -25.96 -10.60 -13.31
CA ALA A 217 -24.63 -10.28 -13.84
C ALA A 217 -24.61 -9.73 -15.29
N PRO A 218 -25.36 -10.28 -16.26
CA PRO A 218 -25.34 -9.80 -17.65
C PRO A 218 -26.20 -8.56 -17.90
N LEU A 219 -26.89 -8.02 -16.88
CA LEU A 219 -27.78 -6.87 -17.07
C LEU A 219 -27.02 -5.60 -17.50
N PRO A 220 -27.65 -4.73 -18.33
CA PRO A 220 -27.08 -3.45 -18.72
C PRO A 220 -26.66 -2.59 -17.52
N PRO A 221 -25.49 -1.89 -17.54
CA PRO A 221 -24.90 -1.23 -16.36
C PRO A 221 -25.75 -0.19 -15.62
N ASP A 222 -26.76 0.36 -16.28
CA ASP A 222 -27.72 1.35 -15.77
C ASP A 222 -28.86 0.75 -14.96
N VAL A 223 -29.05 -0.58 -15.03
CA VAL A 223 -30.05 -1.29 -14.24
C VAL A 223 -29.68 -1.31 -12.76
N ARG A 224 -30.62 -0.88 -11.91
CA ARG A 224 -30.51 -0.99 -10.45
C ARG A 224 -30.98 -2.37 -10.00
N VAL A 225 -30.08 -3.12 -9.40
CA VAL A 225 -30.34 -4.49 -8.93
C VAL A 225 -30.70 -4.50 -7.45
N LEU A 226 -30.05 -3.66 -6.63
CA LEU A 226 -30.31 -3.58 -5.19
C LEU A 226 -30.88 -2.22 -4.77
N GLU A 227 -31.76 -2.25 -3.78
CA GLU A 227 -32.30 -1.10 -3.04
C GLU A 227 -32.04 -1.32 -1.54
N GLN A 228 -30.80 -1.04 -1.13
CA GLN A 228 -30.38 -1.22 0.26
C GLN A 228 -30.75 -0.01 1.12
N PRO A 229 -31.38 -0.19 2.31
CA PRO A 229 -31.70 0.93 3.19
C PRO A 229 -30.44 1.65 3.66
N ARG A 230 -30.60 2.89 4.13
CA ARG A 230 -29.47 3.70 4.62
C ARG A 230 -28.75 3.04 5.81
N GLN A 231 -29.50 2.33 6.65
CA GLN A 231 -28.98 1.49 7.72
C GLN A 231 -29.41 0.05 7.42
N LEU A 232 -28.43 -0.84 7.21
CA LEU A 232 -28.74 -2.25 6.99
C LEU A 232 -29.20 -2.90 8.30
N PRO A 233 -30.33 -3.64 8.28
CA PRO A 233 -30.70 -4.50 9.40
C PRO A 233 -29.57 -5.48 9.71
N THR A 234 -29.26 -5.66 10.99
CA THR A 234 -28.28 -6.66 11.43
C THR A 234 -28.85 -8.06 11.25
N PRO A 235 -28.23 -8.94 10.43
CA PRO A 235 -28.70 -10.32 10.29
C PRO A 235 -28.69 -11.03 11.65
N VAL A 236 -29.69 -11.87 11.86
CA VAL A 236 -29.83 -12.66 13.09
C VAL A 236 -29.26 -14.05 12.85
N ARG A 237 -28.59 -14.60 13.86
CA ARG A 237 -28.09 -15.98 13.81
C ARG A 237 -29.28 -16.94 13.66
N PRO A 238 -29.23 -17.91 12.72
CA PRO A 238 -30.29 -18.92 12.60
C PRO A 238 -30.54 -19.67 13.91
N THR A 239 -31.82 -19.89 14.23
CA THR A 239 -32.30 -20.66 15.39
C THR A 239 -32.95 -21.97 14.95
N GLY A 240 -33.09 -22.92 15.87
CA GLY A 240 -33.75 -24.21 15.60
C GLY A 240 -32.77 -25.37 15.37
N ARG A 241 -33.29 -26.45 14.78
CA ARG A 241 -32.58 -27.72 14.54
C ARG A 241 -32.43 -27.95 13.03
N VAL A 242 -31.21 -28.23 12.60
CA VAL A 242 -30.84 -28.51 11.20
C VAL A 242 -30.41 -29.97 11.10
N GLU A 243 -30.87 -30.67 10.07
CA GLU A 243 -30.47 -32.04 9.79
C GLU A 243 -29.00 -32.12 9.38
N THR A 244 -28.27 -33.11 9.90
CA THR A 244 -26.84 -33.26 9.62
C THR A 244 -26.56 -34.11 8.40
N GLY A 245 -27.59 -34.72 7.79
CA GLY A 245 -27.44 -35.74 6.74
C GLY A 245 -26.99 -37.11 7.26
N GLU A 246 -26.79 -37.24 8.58
CA GLU A 246 -26.50 -38.51 9.25
C GLU A 246 -27.79 -39.07 9.86
N VAL A 247 -27.88 -40.38 9.97
CA VAL A 247 -29.01 -41.06 10.62
C VAL A 247 -28.55 -41.60 11.97
N THR A 248 -29.40 -41.55 12.99
CA THR A 248 -29.13 -42.19 14.28
C THR A 248 -29.21 -43.71 14.14
N PRO A 249 -28.68 -44.48 15.12
CA PRO A 249 -28.81 -45.95 15.11
C PRO A 249 -30.26 -46.47 15.05
N LYS A 250 -31.25 -45.62 15.36
CA LYS A 250 -32.69 -45.94 15.31
C LYS A 250 -33.36 -45.52 13.99
N GLY A 251 -32.60 -45.16 12.96
CA GLY A 251 -33.16 -44.78 11.66
C GLY A 251 -33.70 -43.34 11.58
N THR A 252 -33.58 -42.53 12.63
CA THR A 252 -34.07 -41.14 12.63
C THR A 252 -32.99 -40.15 12.16
N PRO A 253 -33.32 -39.11 11.37
CA PRO A 253 -32.35 -38.09 10.97
C PRO A 253 -31.73 -37.37 12.18
N LYS A 254 -30.40 -37.36 12.24
CA LYS A 254 -29.67 -36.66 13.29
C LYS A 254 -29.76 -35.16 13.05
N LYS A 255 -30.12 -34.42 14.10
CA LYS A 255 -30.32 -32.96 14.06
C LYS A 255 -29.37 -32.25 15.01
N ARG A 256 -28.72 -31.20 14.53
CA ARG A 256 -27.87 -30.29 15.34
C ARG A 256 -28.53 -28.92 15.49
N ALA A 257 -28.09 -28.14 16.47
CA ALA A 257 -28.51 -26.74 16.56
C ALA A 257 -28.03 -25.95 15.33
N ALA A 258 -28.87 -25.02 14.87
CA ALA A 258 -28.51 -24.09 13.83
C ALA A 258 -27.37 -23.15 14.27
N THR A 259 -26.53 -22.80 13.30
CA THR A 259 -25.35 -21.97 13.50
C THR A 259 -25.28 -20.96 12.37
N TRP A 260 -24.33 -20.03 12.46
CA TRP A 260 -24.04 -19.15 11.34
C TRP A 260 -23.61 -19.87 10.05
N TRP A 261 -23.21 -21.15 10.11
CA TRP A 261 -22.95 -21.96 8.91
C TRP A 261 -24.22 -22.21 8.09
N ASP A 262 -25.39 -22.11 8.72
CA ASP A 262 -26.70 -22.36 8.12
C ASP A 262 -27.37 -21.05 7.63
N HIS A 263 -26.69 -19.91 7.80
CA HIS A 263 -27.22 -18.60 7.39
C HIS A 263 -27.07 -18.41 5.88
N THR A 264 -28.18 -18.46 5.15
CA THR A 264 -28.23 -18.28 3.69
C THR A 264 -28.69 -16.88 3.25
N GLY A 265 -29.09 -16.02 4.20
CA GLY A 265 -29.60 -14.68 3.92
C GLY A 265 -28.52 -13.64 3.57
N PRO A 266 -28.74 -12.35 3.88
CA PRO A 266 -27.82 -11.27 3.55
C PRO A 266 -26.41 -11.49 4.07
N LEU A 267 -25.43 -11.10 3.24
CA LEU A 267 -24.02 -11.12 3.60
C LEU A 267 -23.71 -10.27 4.84
N ALA A 268 -23.02 -10.87 5.81
CA ALA A 268 -22.50 -10.19 6.99
C ALA A 268 -21.17 -10.79 7.46
N VAL A 269 -20.28 -9.94 7.96
CA VAL A 269 -19.06 -10.37 8.63
C VAL A 269 -19.36 -10.57 10.11
N VAL A 270 -19.10 -11.78 10.59
CA VAL A 270 -19.33 -12.17 11.98
C VAL A 270 -17.98 -12.38 12.66
N PHE A 271 -17.88 -11.85 13.87
CA PHE A 271 -16.81 -12.13 14.81
C PHE A 271 -17.44 -12.61 16.12
N THR A 272 -17.27 -13.89 16.40
CA THR A 272 -17.59 -14.46 17.72
C THR A 272 -16.58 -13.86 18.70
N GLY A 273 -17.06 -13.07 19.66
CA GLY A 273 -16.24 -12.23 20.54
C GLY A 273 -15.15 -12.96 21.34
N GLY A 274 -14.46 -12.25 22.22
CA GLY A 274 -13.45 -12.87 23.08
C GLY A 274 -14.04 -13.92 24.04
N ALA A 275 -13.20 -14.78 24.59
CA ALA A 275 -13.64 -15.93 25.39
C ALA A 275 -14.51 -15.56 26.60
N ASP A 276 -14.33 -14.34 27.12
CA ASP A 276 -15.05 -13.80 28.27
C ASP A 276 -16.15 -12.79 27.88
N SER A 277 -16.53 -12.75 26.60
CA SER A 277 -17.55 -11.82 26.10
C SER A 277 -18.96 -12.37 26.30
N SER A 278 -19.73 -11.79 27.23
CA SER A 278 -21.18 -12.02 27.37
C SER A 278 -22.03 -11.29 26.33
N ARG A 279 -21.42 -10.40 25.51
CA ARG A 279 -22.12 -9.49 24.58
C ARG A 279 -22.54 -10.14 23.25
N GLY A 280 -22.42 -11.47 23.13
CA GLY A 280 -22.72 -12.22 21.90
C GLY A 280 -21.77 -11.91 20.74
N ASP A 281 -22.17 -12.30 19.53
CA ASP A 281 -21.39 -12.10 18.31
C ASP A 281 -21.39 -10.64 17.89
N LEU A 282 -20.27 -10.16 17.32
CA LEU A 282 -20.22 -8.89 16.61
C LEU A 282 -20.57 -9.15 15.14
N VAL A 283 -21.72 -8.67 14.69
CA VAL A 283 -22.25 -8.87 13.34
C VAL A 283 -22.18 -7.55 12.58
N LEU A 284 -21.49 -7.54 11.45
CA LEU A 284 -21.23 -6.37 10.62
C LEU A 284 -21.86 -6.59 9.23
N PRO A 285 -23.05 -6.03 8.96
CA PRO A 285 -23.71 -6.17 7.65
C PRO A 285 -22.83 -5.66 6.51
N VAL A 286 -22.83 -6.38 5.38
CA VAL A 286 -22.08 -5.98 4.18
C VAL A 286 -22.97 -5.15 3.27
N ARG A 287 -22.46 -4.03 2.75
CA ARG A 287 -23.13 -3.24 1.71
C ARG A 287 -22.52 -3.51 0.34
N LEU A 288 -23.36 -3.81 -0.65
CA LEU A 288 -22.94 -4.06 -2.03
C LEU A 288 -23.30 -2.88 -2.94
N PRO A 289 -22.65 -2.73 -4.11
CA PRO A 289 -23.06 -1.78 -5.13
C PRO A 289 -24.48 -2.05 -5.63
N SER A 290 -25.29 -1.00 -5.80
CA SER A 290 -26.69 -1.13 -6.24
C SER A 290 -26.88 -1.41 -7.73
N GLY A 291 -25.94 -1.01 -8.58
CA GLY A 291 -26.03 -1.16 -10.03
C GLY A 291 -25.50 -2.50 -10.54
N SER A 292 -26.10 -3.01 -11.62
CA SER A 292 -25.74 -4.23 -12.36
C SER A 292 -24.28 -4.25 -12.84
N GLY A 293 -23.70 -3.11 -13.20
CA GLY A 293 -22.34 -3.04 -13.76
C GLY A 293 -21.21 -3.57 -12.85
N ARG A 294 -21.51 -3.84 -11.56
CA ARG A 294 -20.57 -4.48 -10.62
C ARG A 294 -20.90 -5.94 -10.33
N TRP A 295 -22.02 -6.47 -10.81
CA TRP A 295 -22.46 -7.84 -10.52
C TRP A 295 -21.54 -8.92 -11.06
N PRO A 296 -20.98 -8.84 -12.28
CA PRO A 296 -19.96 -9.79 -12.72
C PRO A 296 -18.76 -9.88 -11.77
N TYR A 297 -18.35 -8.73 -11.21
CA TYR A 297 -17.28 -8.67 -10.20
C TYR A 297 -17.72 -9.29 -8.86
N LEU A 298 -18.95 -9.04 -8.41
CA LEU A 298 -19.48 -9.61 -7.17
C LEU A 298 -19.64 -11.13 -7.29
N LEU A 299 -20.19 -11.62 -8.40
CA LEU A 299 -20.38 -13.04 -8.71
C LEU A 299 -19.04 -13.78 -8.65
N HIS A 300 -18.00 -13.24 -9.31
CA HIS A 300 -16.65 -13.81 -9.32
C HIS A 300 -16.07 -14.05 -7.92
N PHE A 301 -16.33 -13.17 -6.95
CA PHE A 301 -15.75 -13.26 -5.60
C PHE A 301 -16.67 -13.87 -4.53
N LEU A 302 -17.99 -13.71 -4.67
CA LEU A 302 -18.94 -13.98 -3.59
C LEU A 302 -19.86 -15.16 -3.85
N ASN A 303 -19.88 -15.71 -5.08
CA ASN A 303 -20.77 -16.83 -5.41
C ASN A 303 -20.25 -18.19 -4.94
N ASN A 304 -18.94 -18.30 -4.67
CA ASN A 304 -18.32 -19.54 -4.19
C ASN A 304 -17.66 -19.34 -2.81
N PRO A 305 -18.39 -19.59 -1.71
CA PRO A 305 -17.86 -19.48 -0.34
C PRO A 305 -16.66 -20.37 -0.03
N GLU A 306 -16.44 -21.45 -0.81
CA GLU A 306 -15.31 -22.35 -0.59
C GLU A 306 -13.96 -21.71 -0.94
N THR A 307 -13.98 -20.68 -1.76
CA THR A 307 -12.77 -19.93 -2.12
C THR A 307 -12.39 -18.90 -1.06
N TRP A 308 -13.28 -18.55 -0.14
CA TRP A 308 -13.00 -17.54 0.89
C TRP A 308 -11.90 -18.01 1.83
N HIS A 309 -10.87 -17.18 2.03
CA HIS A 309 -9.69 -17.60 2.76
C HIS A 309 -9.48 -16.86 4.07
N LYS A 310 -9.56 -15.53 4.05
CA LYS A 310 -9.17 -14.69 5.19
C LYS A 310 -9.87 -13.34 5.09
N ILE A 311 -10.28 -12.76 6.21
CA ILE A 311 -10.77 -11.39 6.26
C ILE A 311 -9.85 -10.56 7.15
N ASP A 312 -9.35 -9.45 6.62
CA ASP A 312 -8.77 -8.39 7.44
C ASP A 312 -9.83 -7.30 7.65
N LEU A 313 -10.08 -6.93 8.91
CA LEU A 313 -10.97 -5.82 9.22
C LEU A 313 -10.18 -4.52 9.06
N VAL A 314 -10.68 -3.59 8.26
CA VAL A 314 -10.01 -2.34 7.90
C VAL A 314 -10.90 -1.15 8.21
N ARG A 315 -10.30 -0.06 8.67
CA ARG A 315 -10.97 1.23 8.85
C ARG A 315 -10.24 2.32 8.08
N ARG A 316 -10.99 3.21 7.45
CA ARG A 316 -10.48 4.39 6.74
C ARG A 316 -11.07 5.66 7.32
N ARG A 317 -10.29 6.74 7.30
CA ARG A 317 -10.80 8.04 7.73
C ARG A 317 -11.95 8.46 6.82
N ASP A 318 -13.05 8.80 7.45
CA ASP A 318 -14.25 9.24 6.80
C ASP A 318 -14.93 10.23 7.73
N THR A 319 -14.77 11.51 7.46
CA THR A 319 -15.23 12.56 8.39
C THR A 319 -16.73 12.80 8.35
N SER A 320 -17.46 12.18 7.41
CA SER A 320 -18.92 12.18 7.39
C SER A 320 -19.51 10.93 8.05
N ALA A 321 -18.74 9.84 8.17
CA ALA A 321 -19.19 8.64 8.86
C ALA A 321 -19.30 8.84 10.39
N PRO A 322 -20.30 8.22 11.05
CA PRO A 322 -20.37 8.21 12.51
C PRO A 322 -19.09 7.64 13.15
N GLY A 323 -18.56 8.30 14.19
CA GLY A 323 -17.27 7.95 14.79
C GLY A 323 -16.03 8.39 13.99
N GLY A 324 -16.21 8.96 12.80
CA GLY A 324 -15.11 9.48 11.96
C GLY A 324 -14.32 8.39 11.21
N TRP A 325 -14.92 7.22 11.05
CA TRP A 325 -14.35 6.05 10.38
C TRP A 325 -15.39 5.32 9.54
N ALA A 326 -14.99 4.92 8.33
CA ALA A 326 -15.70 3.92 7.55
C ALA A 326 -14.97 2.58 7.68
N TYR A 327 -15.72 1.48 7.75
CA TYR A 327 -15.20 0.14 7.96
C TYR A 327 -15.38 -0.71 6.70
N GLU A 328 -14.39 -1.57 6.45
CA GLU A 328 -14.34 -2.47 5.31
C GLU A 328 -13.81 -3.83 5.77
N ALA A 329 -14.37 -4.90 5.21
CA ALA A 329 -13.77 -6.22 5.25
C ALA A 329 -12.97 -6.44 3.96
N HIS A 330 -11.66 -6.68 4.11
CA HIS A 330 -10.80 -7.06 2.99
C HIS A 330 -10.77 -8.58 2.95
N LEU A 331 -11.67 -9.15 2.15
CA LEU A 331 -11.80 -10.60 2.00
C LEU A 331 -10.82 -11.08 0.94
N MET A 332 -9.85 -11.87 1.39
CA MET A 332 -8.93 -12.63 0.55
C MET A 332 -9.62 -13.91 0.08
N VAL A 333 -9.53 -14.15 -1.22
CA VAL A 333 -10.17 -15.26 -1.93
C VAL A 333 -9.11 -16.05 -2.70
N LEU A 334 -9.18 -17.38 -2.64
CA LEU A 334 -8.34 -18.32 -3.38
C LEU A 334 -8.78 -18.45 -4.85
N CYS A 335 -8.86 -17.32 -5.54
CA CYS A 335 -9.14 -17.28 -6.96
C CYS A 335 -8.32 -16.17 -7.63
N GLY A 336 -8.30 -16.20 -8.96
CA GLY A 336 -7.60 -15.19 -9.74
C GLY A 336 -8.24 -13.82 -9.68
N SER A 337 -7.47 -12.81 -10.09
CA SER A 337 -7.97 -11.43 -10.13
C SER A 337 -9.09 -11.29 -11.16
N TYR A 338 -10.13 -10.50 -10.84
CA TYR A 338 -11.20 -10.23 -11.80
C TYR A 338 -10.72 -9.28 -12.90
N ALA A 339 -11.00 -9.64 -14.15
CA ALA A 339 -10.90 -8.77 -15.32
C ALA A 339 -12.23 -8.84 -16.09
N SER A 340 -12.77 -7.67 -16.47
CA SER A 340 -14.00 -7.61 -17.27
C SER A 340 -13.77 -8.19 -18.67
N PRO A 341 -14.82 -8.65 -19.38
CA PRO A 341 -14.71 -9.11 -20.76
C PRO A 341 -13.99 -8.09 -21.66
N ALA A 342 -14.35 -6.81 -21.56
CA ALA A 342 -13.68 -5.73 -22.30
C ALA A 342 -12.18 -5.59 -21.96
N THR A 343 -11.81 -5.79 -20.68
CA THR A 343 -10.39 -5.77 -20.27
C THR A 343 -9.64 -6.96 -20.85
N LYS A 344 -10.25 -8.15 -20.85
CA LYS A 344 -9.65 -9.36 -21.43
C LYS A 344 -9.45 -9.20 -22.93
N ALA A 345 -10.48 -8.73 -23.65
CA ALA A 345 -10.41 -8.45 -25.09
C ALA A 345 -9.33 -7.42 -25.43
N ARG A 346 -9.25 -6.30 -24.68
CA ARG A 346 -8.19 -5.30 -24.85
C ARG A 346 -6.79 -5.91 -24.67
N ARG A 347 -6.59 -6.75 -23.66
CA ARG A 347 -5.30 -7.42 -23.43
C ARG A 347 -4.98 -8.42 -24.54
N GLN A 348 -5.97 -9.19 -25.00
CA GLN A 348 -5.76 -10.12 -26.13
C GLN A 348 -5.35 -9.36 -27.40
N ALA A 349 -6.04 -8.26 -27.71
CA ALA A 349 -5.66 -7.39 -28.84
C ALA A 349 -4.25 -6.81 -28.66
N ALA A 350 -3.92 -6.30 -27.47
CA ALA A 350 -2.60 -5.76 -27.17
C ALA A 350 -1.47 -6.80 -27.23
N ALA A 351 -1.76 -8.05 -26.85
CA ALA A 351 -0.81 -9.16 -26.97
C ALA A 351 -0.57 -9.53 -28.44
N ALA A 352 -1.60 -9.45 -29.28
CA ALA A 352 -1.55 -9.75 -30.71
C ALA A 352 -0.88 -8.64 -31.55
N LEU A 353 -0.61 -7.46 -30.99
CA LEU A 353 0.09 -6.39 -31.70
C LEU A 353 1.53 -6.77 -32.08
N GLU A 354 2.15 -7.73 -31.37
CA GLU A 354 3.53 -8.15 -31.60
C GLU A 354 4.50 -6.97 -31.78
N ARG A 355 4.40 -5.97 -30.91
CA ARG A 355 5.27 -4.79 -30.92
C ARG A 355 6.37 -4.87 -29.87
N ARG A 356 7.49 -4.21 -30.14
CA ARG A 356 8.57 -3.94 -29.19
C ARG A 356 8.75 -2.44 -29.02
N GLY A 357 8.79 -1.97 -27.78
CA GLY A 357 8.93 -0.55 -27.49
C GLY A 357 9.94 -0.25 -26.41
N GLY A 358 10.34 1.02 -26.36
CA GLY A 358 11.09 1.59 -25.26
C GLY A 358 10.39 2.82 -24.69
N ALA A 359 10.62 3.06 -23.41
CA ALA A 359 10.04 4.15 -22.65
C ALA A 359 11.16 4.97 -21.99
N ASP A 360 11.10 6.28 -22.14
CA ASP A 360 11.93 7.23 -21.41
C ASP A 360 11.06 8.04 -20.43
N GLY A 361 11.41 7.95 -19.14
CA GLY A 361 10.68 8.62 -18.08
C GLY A 361 11.41 9.88 -17.64
N ASN A 362 10.68 10.97 -17.46
CA ASN A 362 11.22 12.21 -16.92
C ASN A 362 10.39 12.74 -15.73
N VAL A 363 10.80 13.89 -15.18
CA VAL A 363 10.07 14.59 -14.12
C VAL A 363 8.74 15.14 -14.62
N SER A 364 8.68 15.58 -15.89
CA SER A 364 7.54 16.24 -16.52
C SER A 364 6.70 15.35 -17.43
N ASN A 365 7.27 14.29 -18.01
CA ASN A 365 6.58 13.45 -18.98
C ASN A 365 7.08 11.99 -18.95
N LEU A 366 6.40 11.14 -19.72
CA LEU A 366 6.83 9.80 -20.09
C LEU A 366 6.66 9.67 -21.60
N SER A 367 7.74 9.34 -22.31
CA SER A 367 7.80 9.17 -23.75
C SER A 367 7.89 7.69 -24.06
N ILE A 368 7.06 7.17 -24.95
CA ILE A 368 7.07 5.75 -25.34
C ILE A 368 7.07 5.69 -26.86
N VAL A 369 7.97 4.89 -27.41
CA VAL A 369 8.04 4.63 -28.85
C VAL A 369 8.11 3.13 -29.06
N SER A 370 7.35 2.60 -30.01
CA SER A 370 7.38 1.19 -30.36
C SER A 370 7.37 0.97 -31.87
N PHE A 371 7.87 -0.20 -32.26
CA PHE A 371 7.95 -0.71 -33.62
C PHE A 371 7.27 -2.09 -33.69
N PRO A 372 6.89 -2.57 -34.89
CA PRO A 372 6.65 -3.99 -35.11
C PRO A 372 7.83 -4.84 -34.59
N ALA A 373 7.59 -6.03 -34.04
CA ALA A 373 8.66 -6.86 -33.47
C ALA A 373 9.71 -7.31 -34.50
N THR A 374 9.34 -7.35 -35.78
CA THR A 374 10.21 -7.62 -36.93
C THR A 374 11.10 -6.44 -37.30
N PHE A 375 10.74 -5.23 -36.85
CA PHE A 375 11.32 -3.96 -37.31
C PHE A 375 11.24 -3.75 -38.82
N ASP A 376 10.23 -4.33 -39.48
CA ASP A 376 9.91 -4.12 -40.89
C ASP A 376 8.73 -3.14 -41.02
N PRO A 377 8.85 -2.05 -41.80
CA PRO A 377 7.74 -1.13 -42.04
C PRO A 377 6.53 -1.77 -42.74
N ALA A 378 6.70 -2.92 -43.43
CA ALA A 378 5.58 -3.67 -44.01
C ALA A 378 4.64 -4.26 -42.95
N ASP A 379 5.14 -4.49 -41.72
CA ASP A 379 4.37 -5.06 -40.61
C ASP A 379 3.71 -3.98 -39.72
N GLY A 380 3.91 -2.69 -40.04
CA GLY A 380 3.23 -1.56 -39.42
C GLY A 380 4.12 -0.37 -39.10
N ASP A 381 3.49 0.77 -38.81
CA ASP A 381 4.18 2.05 -38.58
C ASP A 381 4.86 2.15 -37.21
N VAL A 382 5.68 3.20 -37.04
CA VAL A 382 6.24 3.62 -35.74
C VAL A 382 5.13 4.27 -34.91
N GLU A 383 4.98 3.82 -33.67
CA GLU A 383 4.00 4.39 -32.74
C GLU A 383 4.72 5.18 -31.66
N ALA A 384 4.35 6.45 -31.47
CA ALA A 384 4.95 7.33 -30.46
C ALA A 384 3.89 8.03 -29.61
N THR A 385 3.99 7.87 -28.28
CA THR A 385 3.09 8.51 -27.32
C THR A 385 3.87 9.33 -26.30
N ARG A 386 3.45 10.59 -26.14
CA ARG A 386 3.90 11.47 -25.06
C ARG A 386 2.84 11.60 -23.99
N ILE A 387 3.19 11.25 -22.75
CA ILE A 387 2.29 11.39 -21.61
C ILE A 387 2.70 12.57 -20.77
N GLU A 388 1.86 13.58 -20.79
CA GLU A 388 2.00 14.80 -20.00
C GLU A 388 0.69 15.08 -19.24
N PRO A 389 0.77 15.76 -18.08
CA PRO A 389 -0.43 16.28 -17.46
C PRO A 389 -1.09 17.32 -18.37
N SER A 390 -2.38 17.19 -18.66
CA SER A 390 -3.10 18.22 -19.43
C SER A 390 -3.21 19.53 -18.65
N ASP A 391 -3.49 20.65 -19.33
CA ASP A 391 -3.71 21.95 -18.69
C ASP A 391 -4.84 21.89 -17.64
N GLU A 392 -5.90 21.14 -17.94
CA GLU A 392 -7.00 20.89 -17.01
C GLU A 392 -6.53 20.10 -15.76
N GLU A 393 -5.71 19.06 -15.96
CA GLU A 393 -5.13 18.30 -14.85
C GLU A 393 -4.22 19.19 -13.98
N LEU A 394 -3.40 20.03 -14.60
CA LEU A 394 -2.54 20.99 -13.90
C LEU A 394 -3.36 22.00 -13.09
N ALA A 395 -4.43 22.54 -13.66
CA ALA A 395 -5.35 23.45 -12.97
C ALA A 395 -6.05 22.75 -11.79
N ALA A 396 -6.53 21.51 -11.98
CA ALA A 396 -7.15 20.71 -10.93
C ALA A 396 -6.18 20.39 -9.78
N LEU A 397 -4.91 20.09 -10.11
CA LEU A 397 -3.84 19.87 -9.15
C LEU A 397 -3.51 21.16 -8.38
N ALA A 398 -3.45 22.32 -9.05
CA ALA A 398 -3.25 23.61 -8.42
C ALA A 398 -4.36 23.93 -7.40
N LYS A 399 -5.63 23.73 -7.80
CA LYS A 399 -6.80 23.87 -6.91
C LYS A 399 -6.72 22.92 -5.72
N THR A 400 -6.29 21.67 -5.93
CA THR A 400 -6.10 20.68 -4.87
C THR A 400 -5.00 21.09 -3.89
N ARG A 401 -3.87 21.59 -4.38
CA ARG A 401 -2.77 22.14 -3.57
C ARG A 401 -3.22 23.35 -2.75
N GLN A 402 -4.04 24.24 -3.33
CA GLN A 402 -4.63 25.36 -2.59
C GLN A 402 -5.53 24.88 -1.45
N LYS A 403 -6.42 23.92 -1.71
CA LYS A 403 -7.28 23.30 -0.69
C LYS A 403 -6.44 22.63 0.42
N GLU A 404 -5.39 21.89 0.06
CA GLU A 404 -4.49 21.26 1.01
C GLU A 404 -3.78 22.29 1.91
N ARG A 405 -3.24 23.37 1.32
CA ARG A 405 -2.67 24.49 2.08
C ARG A 405 -3.70 25.10 3.04
N GLY A 406 -4.94 25.29 2.59
CA GLY A 406 -6.05 25.75 3.43
C GLY A 406 -6.30 24.85 4.64
N ARG A 407 -6.37 23.52 4.42
CA ARG A 407 -6.54 22.51 5.49
C ARG A 407 -5.36 22.50 6.46
N LYS A 408 -4.12 22.56 5.97
CA LYS A 408 -2.90 22.64 6.81
C LYS A 408 -2.90 23.90 7.67
N ARG A 409 -3.29 25.06 7.11
CA ARG A 409 -3.44 26.31 7.85
C ARG A 409 -4.55 26.21 8.91
N ALA A 410 -5.69 25.58 8.60
CA ALA A 410 -6.77 25.37 9.57
C ALA A 410 -6.34 24.45 10.72
N LEU A 411 -5.58 23.39 10.42
CA LEU A 411 -4.98 22.51 11.42
C LEU A 411 -4.02 23.26 12.35
N ASP A 412 -3.10 24.06 11.79
CA ASP A 412 -2.14 24.86 12.56
C ASP A 412 -2.83 25.93 13.42
N ARG A 413 -3.83 26.63 12.87
CA ARG A 413 -4.67 27.57 13.64
C ARG A 413 -5.35 26.87 14.82
N SER A 414 -5.97 25.71 14.60
CA SER A 414 -6.63 24.99 15.69
C SER A 414 -5.67 24.58 16.81
N ARG A 415 -4.42 24.19 16.47
CA ARG A 415 -3.39 23.89 17.46
C ARG A 415 -2.96 25.11 18.25
N ARG A 416 -2.71 26.23 17.58
CA ARG A 416 -2.35 27.52 18.20
C ARG A 416 -3.43 27.99 19.17
N ALA A 417 -4.70 27.86 18.79
CA ALA A 417 -5.85 28.21 19.64
C ALA A 417 -5.87 27.45 20.96
N ALA A 418 -5.54 26.17 20.91
CA ALA A 418 -5.51 25.32 22.09
C ALA A 418 -4.23 25.52 22.94
N ASN A 419 -3.21 26.23 22.42
CA ASN A 419 -1.90 26.37 23.05
C ASN A 419 -1.30 27.79 22.85
N PRO A 420 -2.02 28.88 23.17
CA PRO A 420 -1.60 30.24 22.82
C PRO A 420 -0.27 30.63 23.45
N SER A 421 -0.01 30.22 24.70
CA SER A 421 1.24 30.49 25.44
C SER A 421 2.50 29.95 24.75
N GLN A 422 2.35 29.01 23.82
CA GLN A 422 3.46 28.43 23.07
C GLN A 422 3.86 29.26 21.85
N TYR A 423 3.13 30.32 21.51
CA TYR A 423 3.34 31.12 20.30
C TYR A 423 3.46 32.60 20.63
N ARG A 424 4.34 33.29 19.89
CA ARG A 424 4.47 34.74 19.99
C ARG A 424 3.42 35.43 19.11
N PRO A 425 3.00 36.67 19.44
CA PRO A 425 2.27 37.51 18.51
C PRO A 425 3.07 37.72 17.21
N SER A 426 2.39 37.88 16.08
CA SER A 426 3.06 38.25 14.83
C SER A 426 3.50 39.72 14.86
N LYS A 427 4.43 40.13 13.97
CA LYS A 427 4.83 41.54 13.80
C LYS A 427 3.62 42.47 13.64
N ARG A 428 2.60 42.05 12.88
CA ARG A 428 1.35 42.81 12.70
C ARG A 428 0.53 42.92 13.99
N GLN A 429 0.52 41.88 14.82
CA GLN A 429 -0.17 41.90 16.11
C GLN A 429 0.56 42.80 17.11
N GLN A 430 1.90 42.79 17.10
CA GLN A 430 2.75 43.67 17.90
C GLN A 430 2.55 45.13 17.51
N ALA A 431 2.73 45.48 16.23
CA ALA A 431 2.53 46.84 15.75
C ALA A 431 1.10 47.36 16.00
N ARG A 432 0.08 46.49 15.99
CA ARG A 432 -1.29 46.87 16.35
C ARG A 432 -1.42 47.15 17.85
N ALA A 433 -0.76 46.37 18.70
CA ALA A 433 -0.76 46.59 20.15
C ALA A 433 -0.04 47.90 20.49
N GLU A 434 1.13 48.15 19.89
CA GLU A 434 1.91 49.38 20.02
C GLU A 434 1.09 50.60 19.62
N ARG A 435 0.48 50.60 18.42
CA ARG A 435 -0.38 51.72 17.99
C ARG A 435 -1.54 52.01 18.93
N ARG A 436 -2.12 50.99 19.56
CA ARG A 436 -3.21 51.20 20.54
C ARG A 436 -2.68 51.81 21.83
N GLN A 437 -1.52 51.36 22.28
CA GLN A 437 -0.86 51.88 23.47
C GLN A 437 -0.48 53.35 23.29
N THR A 438 0.05 53.74 22.12
CA THR A 438 0.37 55.14 21.81
C THR A 438 -0.86 56.05 21.85
N VAL A 439 -2.04 55.53 21.52
CA VAL A 439 -3.32 56.27 21.51
C VAL A 439 -4.08 56.12 22.85
N GLY A 440 -3.45 55.55 23.89
CA GLY A 440 -4.07 55.38 25.22
C GLY A 440 -5.22 54.36 25.27
N LEU A 441 -5.40 53.54 24.22
CA LEU A 441 -6.45 52.53 24.18
C LEU A 441 -6.03 51.25 24.92
N PRO A 442 -6.95 50.56 25.62
CA PRO A 442 -6.63 49.34 26.33
C PRO A 442 -6.15 48.23 25.41
N ALA A 443 -5.26 47.38 25.94
CA ALA A 443 -4.72 46.23 25.24
C ALA A 443 -5.85 45.26 24.86
N ARG A 444 -5.89 44.85 23.59
CA ARG A 444 -6.86 43.85 23.12
C ARG A 444 -6.30 42.46 23.35
N ALA A 445 -7.09 41.58 23.97
CA ALA A 445 -6.73 40.17 24.12
C ALA A 445 -6.41 39.54 22.75
N VAL A 446 -5.29 38.81 22.70
CA VAL A 446 -4.86 38.07 21.50
C VAL A 446 -5.18 36.60 21.71
N ASP A 447 -6.39 36.20 21.33
CA ASP A 447 -6.86 34.80 21.47
C ASP A 447 -6.02 33.82 20.63
N MET A 448 -5.40 34.34 19.56
CA MET A 448 -4.73 33.55 18.53
C MET A 448 -3.40 34.17 18.11
N PRO A 449 -2.27 33.81 18.76
CA PRO A 449 -0.96 34.30 18.34
C PRO A 449 -0.54 33.70 16.98
N ARG A 450 -0.23 34.57 16.03
CA ARG A 450 0.10 34.21 14.63
C ARG A 450 1.61 34.20 14.34
N GLY A 451 2.44 34.53 15.32
CA GLY A 451 3.91 34.55 15.19
C GLY A 451 4.54 33.16 15.29
N ALA A 452 5.86 33.12 15.38
CA ALA A 452 6.59 31.86 15.52
C ALA A 452 6.30 31.19 16.88
N ARG A 453 6.49 29.87 16.93
CA ARG A 453 6.45 29.12 18.19
C ARG A 453 7.64 29.53 19.06
N SER A 454 7.42 29.62 20.37
CA SER A 454 8.47 29.88 21.34
C SER A 454 9.51 28.75 21.34
N ALA A 455 10.75 29.11 21.02
CA ALA A 455 11.89 28.20 20.95
C ALA A 455 13.07 28.73 21.78
N ASN A 456 14.02 27.85 22.11
CA ASN A 456 15.31 28.25 22.69
C ASN A 456 16.25 28.83 21.61
N LYS A 457 17.44 29.29 22.00
CA LYS A 457 18.45 29.84 21.06
C LYS A 457 18.85 28.84 19.95
N ALA A 458 18.75 27.53 20.21
CA ALA A 458 19.01 26.48 19.25
C ALA A 458 17.82 26.16 18.31
N GLY A 459 16.73 26.93 18.36
CA GLY A 459 15.54 26.70 17.53
C GLY A 459 14.67 25.52 17.97
N VAL A 460 14.98 24.89 19.10
CA VAL A 460 14.18 23.79 19.66
C VAL A 460 12.95 24.36 20.37
N PRO A 461 11.73 23.88 20.07
CA PRO A 461 10.52 24.33 20.76
C PRO A 461 10.64 24.15 22.28
N ARG A 462 10.29 25.19 23.05
CA ARG A 462 10.31 25.13 24.53
C ARG A 462 9.42 24.00 25.05
N GLN A 463 8.28 23.80 24.41
CA GLN A 463 7.44 22.63 24.60
C GLN A 463 7.40 21.81 23.31
N ALA A 464 7.66 20.50 23.43
CA ALA A 464 7.51 19.56 22.33
C ALA A 464 6.04 19.42 21.91
N TYR A 465 5.76 19.38 20.61
CA TYR A 465 4.40 19.26 20.03
C TYR A 465 3.58 18.08 20.58
N ARG A 466 4.23 17.01 21.02
CA ARG A 466 3.56 15.83 21.61
C ARG A 466 2.86 16.13 22.95
N ARG A 467 3.21 17.22 23.62
CA ARG A 467 2.61 17.69 24.88
C ARG A 467 1.52 18.76 24.66
N ASP A 468 1.27 19.14 23.41
CA ASP A 468 0.24 20.15 23.10
C ASP A 468 -1.16 19.61 23.40
N ARG A 469 -2.03 20.47 23.94
CA ARG A 469 -3.46 20.21 24.04
C ARG A 469 -4.05 20.18 22.63
N LEU A 470 -4.73 19.09 22.27
CA LEU A 470 -5.34 18.94 20.95
C LEU A 470 -6.86 19.05 21.06
N SER A 471 -7.44 20.13 20.54
CA SER A 471 -8.88 20.36 20.50
C SER A 471 -9.62 19.35 19.61
N ALA A 472 -10.94 19.22 19.78
CA ALA A 472 -11.79 18.43 18.90
C ALA A 472 -11.67 18.89 17.44
N GLY A 473 -11.69 20.21 17.20
CA GLY A 473 -11.48 20.79 15.88
C GLY A 473 -10.12 20.45 15.25
N TYR A 474 -9.04 20.37 16.05
CA TYR A 474 -7.73 19.91 15.57
C TYR A 474 -7.80 18.46 15.08
N ARG A 475 -8.42 17.57 15.88
CA ARG A 475 -8.59 16.15 15.54
C ARG A 475 -9.41 15.97 14.26
N LEU A 476 -10.50 16.73 14.11
CA LEU A 476 -11.33 16.73 12.90
C LEU A 476 -10.55 17.23 11.67
N ASN A 477 -9.84 18.36 11.78
CA ASN A 477 -9.04 18.88 10.66
C ASN A 477 -7.92 17.91 10.24
N ARG A 478 -7.32 17.21 11.21
CA ARG A 478 -6.33 16.16 10.93
C ARG A 478 -6.96 14.99 10.18
N ALA A 479 -8.16 14.56 10.60
CA ALA A 479 -8.90 13.50 9.93
C ALA A 479 -9.26 13.89 8.48
N ARG A 480 -9.76 15.11 8.25
CA ARG A 480 -10.06 15.64 6.91
C ARG A 480 -8.83 15.70 6.00
N LEU A 481 -7.67 16.06 6.57
CA LEU A 481 -6.42 16.08 5.81
C LEU A 481 -5.96 14.67 5.42
N ALA A 482 -6.10 13.70 6.33
CA ALA A 482 -5.77 12.30 6.07
C ALA A 482 -6.71 11.66 5.04
N GLU A 483 -8.01 11.90 5.16
CA GLU A 483 -9.03 11.48 4.20
C GLU A 483 -8.73 12.02 2.79
N ALA A 484 -8.53 13.34 2.66
CA ALA A 484 -8.19 13.96 1.39
C ALA A 484 -6.89 13.42 0.77
N ALA A 485 -5.88 13.11 1.59
CA ALA A 485 -4.64 12.51 1.11
C ALA A 485 -4.84 11.08 0.59
N ALA A 486 -5.67 10.27 1.27
CA ALA A 486 -6.03 8.93 0.82
C ALA A 486 -6.81 8.96 -0.51
N THR A 487 -7.79 9.86 -0.64
CA THR A 487 -8.53 10.08 -1.90
C THR A 487 -7.59 10.46 -3.04
N ALA A 488 -6.67 11.41 -2.80
CA ALA A 488 -5.70 11.83 -3.81
C ALA A 488 -4.74 10.70 -4.23
N ALA A 489 -4.34 9.83 -3.29
CA ALA A 489 -3.52 8.66 -3.61
C ALA A 489 -4.29 7.66 -4.49
N ALA A 490 -5.55 7.37 -4.16
CA ALA A 490 -6.41 6.47 -4.94
C ALA A 490 -6.66 7.00 -6.35
N ALA A 491 -6.87 8.32 -6.51
CA ALA A 491 -7.04 8.96 -7.82
C ALA A 491 -5.78 8.80 -8.69
N LYS A 492 -4.58 8.97 -8.10
CA LYS A 492 -3.31 8.74 -8.80
C LYS A 492 -3.13 7.29 -9.24
N ASP A 493 -3.48 6.34 -8.38
CA ASP A 493 -3.44 4.91 -8.73
C ASP A 493 -4.45 4.55 -9.82
N HIS A 494 -5.59 5.22 -9.86
CA HIS A 494 -6.58 5.06 -10.91
C HIS A 494 -6.05 5.60 -12.24
N ARG A 495 -5.58 6.85 -12.27
CA ARG A 495 -4.96 7.47 -13.46
C ARG A 495 -3.85 6.59 -14.03
N ALA A 496 -2.90 6.19 -13.18
CA ALA A 496 -1.77 5.35 -13.60
C ALA A 496 -2.22 4.03 -14.24
N ARG A 497 -3.28 3.39 -13.73
CA ARG A 497 -3.82 2.14 -14.29
C ARG A 497 -4.49 2.34 -15.64
N TRP A 498 -5.25 3.42 -15.81
CA TRP A 498 -5.89 3.73 -17.09
C TRP A 498 -4.87 4.14 -18.15
N THR A 499 -3.94 5.03 -17.81
CA THR A 499 -2.85 5.40 -18.72
C THR A 499 -2.01 4.18 -19.10
N ALA A 500 -1.70 3.29 -18.16
CA ALA A 500 -1.03 2.03 -18.50
C ALA A 500 -1.85 1.14 -19.44
N ALA A 501 -3.17 1.06 -19.23
CA ALA A 501 -4.04 0.28 -20.11
C ALA A 501 -4.08 0.83 -21.55
N ASP A 502 -4.06 2.15 -21.70
CA ASP A 502 -4.00 2.83 -23.00
C ASP A 502 -2.65 2.61 -23.67
N ILE A 503 -1.54 2.84 -22.95
CA ILE A 503 -0.17 2.59 -23.46
C ILE A 503 -0.04 1.17 -24.02
N ILE A 504 -0.47 0.16 -23.26
CA ILE A 504 -0.31 -1.24 -23.67
C ILE A 504 -1.25 -1.58 -24.83
N ALA A 505 -2.40 -0.90 -24.94
CA ALA A 505 -3.30 -1.07 -26.07
C ALA A 505 -2.72 -0.51 -27.37
N ASP A 506 -1.86 0.50 -27.31
CA ASP A 506 -1.27 1.14 -28.49
C ASP A 506 0.15 0.58 -28.81
N HIS A 507 0.97 0.35 -27.78
CA HIS A 507 2.39 -0.03 -27.96
C HIS A 507 2.70 -1.51 -27.74
N GLY A 508 1.72 -2.32 -27.30
CA GLY A 508 1.94 -3.72 -26.94
C GLY A 508 2.58 -3.93 -25.57
N ALA A 509 2.76 -5.20 -25.21
CA ALA A 509 3.13 -5.61 -23.85
C ALA A 509 4.63 -5.77 -23.59
N ASN A 510 5.49 -5.59 -24.60
CA ASN A 510 6.94 -5.78 -24.51
C ASN A 510 7.67 -4.44 -24.57
N LEU A 511 8.04 -3.94 -23.39
CA LEU A 511 8.65 -2.62 -23.25
C LEU A 511 10.02 -2.70 -22.55
N VAL A 512 10.89 -1.75 -22.84
CA VAL A 512 12.14 -1.51 -22.09
C VAL A 512 12.09 -0.10 -21.51
N VAL A 513 12.49 0.09 -20.26
CA VAL A 513 12.63 1.41 -19.64
C VAL A 513 13.98 1.54 -18.97
N GLU A 514 14.52 2.74 -18.92
CA GLU A 514 15.73 3.00 -18.14
C GLU A 514 15.53 2.72 -16.64
N ASP A 515 16.57 2.15 -16.01
CA ASP A 515 16.64 1.90 -14.57
C ASP A 515 17.05 3.17 -13.82
N CYS A 516 16.09 4.08 -13.70
CA CYS A 516 16.28 5.36 -13.01
C CYS A 516 15.97 5.26 -11.49
N ASP A 517 16.79 5.89 -10.65
CA ASP A 517 16.49 6.05 -9.22
C ASP A 517 15.43 7.13 -8.98
N ILE A 518 14.17 6.73 -9.12
CA ILE A 518 12.98 7.56 -8.86
C ILE A 518 12.99 8.13 -7.43
N ARG A 519 13.65 7.47 -6.45
CA ARG A 519 13.72 7.98 -5.06
C ARG A 519 14.54 9.26 -5.01
N THR A 520 15.64 9.32 -5.75
CA THR A 520 16.47 10.53 -5.86
C THR A 520 15.69 11.66 -6.53
N TRP A 521 14.84 11.36 -7.52
CA TRP A 521 13.99 12.36 -8.15
C TRP A 521 12.99 12.96 -7.16
N TYR A 522 12.32 12.14 -6.33
CA TYR A 522 11.40 12.64 -5.30
C TYR A 522 12.10 13.52 -4.25
N ARG A 523 13.38 13.27 -3.96
CA ARG A 523 14.16 14.12 -3.04
C ARG A 523 14.44 15.50 -3.63
N ARG A 524 14.75 15.57 -4.93
CA ARG A 524 15.10 16.83 -5.63
C ARG A 524 13.86 17.61 -6.10
N TRP A 525 12.86 16.92 -6.65
CA TRP A 525 11.72 17.52 -7.36
C TRP A 525 10.35 17.03 -6.87
N GLY A 526 10.25 16.54 -5.64
CA GLY A 526 9.04 15.86 -5.12
C GLY A 526 7.73 16.64 -5.22
N LYS A 527 7.75 17.98 -5.29
CA LYS A 527 6.56 18.82 -5.55
C LYS A 527 6.10 18.76 -7.01
N ALA A 528 7.03 18.84 -7.96
CA ALA A 528 6.76 18.75 -9.39
C ALA A 528 6.22 17.36 -9.74
N LEU A 529 6.87 16.31 -9.21
CA LEU A 529 6.51 14.91 -9.40
C LEU A 529 5.14 14.50 -8.84
N GLN A 530 4.48 15.36 -8.05
CA GLN A 530 3.10 15.08 -7.62
C GLN A 530 2.10 15.08 -8.77
N ALA A 531 2.42 15.75 -9.87
CA ALA A 531 1.56 15.81 -11.06
C ALA A 531 1.71 14.56 -11.93
N THR A 532 2.93 14.14 -12.20
CA THR A 532 3.27 13.06 -13.13
C THR A 532 3.32 11.69 -12.46
N THR A 533 3.74 11.64 -11.19
CA THR A 533 3.83 10.41 -10.37
C THR A 533 4.50 9.22 -11.09
N PRO A 534 5.68 9.40 -11.72
CA PRO A 534 6.25 8.45 -12.67
C PRO A 534 6.43 7.04 -12.09
N GLY A 535 6.84 6.93 -10.82
CA GLY A 535 6.95 5.62 -10.17
C GLY A 535 5.64 4.84 -10.05
N ARG A 536 4.48 5.52 -9.94
CA ARG A 536 3.16 4.83 -9.94
C ARG A 536 2.77 4.39 -11.35
N LEU A 537 3.05 5.24 -12.35
CA LEU A 537 2.77 4.96 -13.75
C LEU A 537 3.62 3.81 -14.27
N ILE A 538 4.94 3.86 -14.09
CA ILE A 538 5.86 2.79 -14.49
C ILE A 538 5.48 1.46 -13.81
N ALA A 539 5.16 1.48 -12.52
CA ALA A 539 4.70 0.27 -11.83
C ALA A 539 3.35 -0.23 -12.34
N ALA A 540 2.49 0.65 -12.86
CA ALA A 540 1.22 0.25 -13.48
C ALA A 540 1.43 -0.34 -14.87
N ILE A 541 2.34 0.23 -15.67
CA ILE A 541 2.76 -0.30 -16.98
C ILE A 541 3.32 -1.71 -16.81
N ASN A 542 4.30 -1.90 -15.91
CA ASN A 542 4.88 -3.21 -15.63
C ASN A 542 3.83 -4.28 -15.32
N ARG A 543 2.88 -3.96 -14.43
CA ARG A 543 1.78 -4.87 -14.08
C ARG A 543 0.82 -5.14 -15.24
N GLU A 544 0.63 -4.18 -16.13
CA GLU A 544 -0.25 -4.37 -17.28
C GLU A 544 0.44 -5.16 -18.41
N CYS A 545 1.75 -4.99 -18.61
CA CYS A 545 2.58 -5.86 -19.44
C CYS A 545 2.45 -7.33 -19.00
N GLU A 546 2.72 -7.62 -17.72
CA GLU A 546 2.64 -8.96 -17.14
C GLU A 546 1.25 -9.59 -17.34
N LYS A 547 0.18 -8.82 -17.10
CA LYS A 547 -1.21 -9.30 -17.26
C LYS A 547 -1.62 -9.52 -18.71
N THR A 548 -0.89 -8.92 -19.64
CA THR A 548 -1.09 -9.06 -21.08
C THR A 548 -0.24 -10.20 -21.65
N GLY A 549 0.64 -10.79 -20.85
CA GLY A 549 1.55 -11.86 -21.28
C GLY A 549 2.91 -11.37 -21.78
N GLY A 550 3.20 -10.08 -21.68
CA GLY A 550 4.50 -9.49 -22.02
C GLY A 550 5.32 -9.15 -20.78
N ARG A 551 6.36 -8.34 -20.98
CA ARG A 551 7.28 -7.90 -19.91
C ARG A 551 7.76 -6.47 -20.10
N MET A 552 8.08 -5.80 -18.99
CA MET A 552 8.75 -4.51 -18.99
C MET A 552 10.16 -4.66 -18.40
N LEU A 553 11.19 -4.55 -19.24
CA LEU A 553 12.59 -4.71 -18.84
C LEU A 553 13.19 -3.40 -18.33
N ARG A 554 14.24 -3.52 -17.52
CA ARG A 554 14.99 -2.39 -16.95
C ARG A 554 16.39 -2.34 -17.53
N ALA A 555 16.74 -1.24 -18.21
CA ALA A 555 18.05 -1.07 -18.82
C ALA A 555 18.91 -0.07 -18.02
N SER A 556 20.16 -0.43 -17.72
CA SER A 556 21.09 0.48 -17.06
C SER A 556 21.38 1.72 -17.91
N THR A 557 21.21 2.90 -17.32
CA THR A 557 21.55 4.19 -17.97
C THR A 557 23.04 4.32 -18.28
N PHE A 558 23.90 3.55 -17.61
CA PHE A 558 25.34 3.64 -17.76
C PHE A 558 25.86 2.87 -18.98
N THR A 559 25.23 1.73 -19.30
CA THR A 559 25.68 0.85 -20.39
C THR A 559 25.06 1.23 -21.72
N THR A 560 23.80 1.65 -21.73
CA THR A 560 23.07 1.99 -22.96
C THR A 560 23.22 3.45 -23.38
N LYS A 561 23.31 4.38 -22.41
CA LYS A 561 23.45 5.83 -22.62
C LYS A 561 22.45 6.40 -23.64
N LEU A 562 21.20 5.92 -23.62
CA LEU A 562 20.19 6.18 -24.67
C LEU A 562 20.02 7.68 -24.97
N SER A 563 19.98 8.51 -23.92
CA SER A 563 19.83 9.95 -24.06
C SER A 563 20.99 10.68 -24.73
N GLN A 564 22.14 10.04 -24.90
CA GLN A 564 23.37 10.61 -25.49
C GLN A 564 23.79 9.89 -26.78
N THR A 565 23.10 8.82 -27.17
CA THR A 565 23.41 8.04 -28.37
C THR A 565 22.40 8.36 -29.47
N CYS A 566 22.84 8.36 -30.73
CA CYS A 566 21.96 8.42 -31.90
C CYS A 566 21.74 7.03 -32.50
N PHE A 567 20.69 6.87 -33.31
CA PHE A 567 20.44 5.66 -34.10
C PHE A 567 21.62 5.26 -35.00
N CYS A 568 22.45 6.21 -35.43
CA CYS A 568 23.67 5.92 -36.22
C CYS A 568 24.91 5.56 -35.38
N GLY A 569 24.79 5.53 -34.05
CA GLY A 569 25.90 5.22 -33.14
C GLY A 569 26.70 6.44 -32.69
N GLU A 570 26.51 7.60 -33.34
CA GLU A 570 27.19 8.84 -32.95
C GLU A 570 26.79 9.28 -31.53
N LYS A 571 27.76 9.80 -30.78
CA LYS A 571 27.53 10.30 -29.42
C LYS A 571 27.18 11.78 -29.48
N VAL A 572 25.92 12.09 -29.25
CA VAL A 572 25.40 13.46 -29.21
C VAL A 572 25.37 13.94 -27.76
N THR A 573 26.40 14.70 -27.37
CA THR A 573 26.51 15.24 -26.00
C THR A 573 25.41 16.28 -25.75
N LYS A 574 24.60 16.05 -24.72
CA LYS A 574 23.45 16.89 -24.34
C LYS A 574 23.38 17.08 -22.84
N THR A 575 23.04 18.28 -22.42
CA THR A 575 22.65 18.60 -21.04
C THR A 575 21.21 18.16 -20.76
N LEU A 576 20.80 18.20 -19.48
CA LEU A 576 19.41 17.92 -19.11
C LEU A 576 18.41 18.95 -19.66
N SER A 577 18.85 20.18 -19.91
CA SER A 577 18.05 21.26 -20.54
C SER A 577 17.85 21.05 -22.03
N ASP A 578 18.76 20.34 -22.70
CA ASP A 578 18.65 20.10 -24.14
C ASP A 578 17.57 19.06 -24.39
N ARG A 579 16.42 19.53 -24.89
CA ARG A 579 15.22 18.69 -25.15
C ARG A 579 15.13 18.18 -26.57
N ILE A 580 15.99 18.68 -27.45
CA ILE A 580 16.04 18.27 -28.85
C ILE A 580 17.32 17.49 -29.08
N HIS A 581 17.18 16.33 -29.70
CA HIS A 581 18.27 15.56 -30.29
C HIS A 581 18.52 16.11 -31.69
N VAL A 582 19.76 16.50 -31.97
CA VAL A 582 20.22 16.89 -33.31
C VAL A 582 21.50 16.11 -33.59
N CYS A 583 21.46 15.19 -34.55
CA CYS A 583 22.63 14.43 -34.95
C CYS A 583 23.22 15.00 -36.24
N THR A 584 24.42 15.57 -36.18
CA THR A 584 25.12 16.11 -37.35
C THR A 584 25.67 15.03 -38.28
N SER A 585 25.85 13.79 -37.79
CA SER A 585 26.37 12.67 -38.58
C SER A 585 25.31 12.08 -39.52
N CYS A 586 24.07 11.90 -39.05
CA CYS A 586 23.01 11.25 -39.83
C CYS A 586 21.78 12.11 -40.09
N GLY A 587 21.77 13.36 -39.61
CA GLY A 587 20.68 14.32 -39.83
C GLY A 587 19.43 14.12 -38.97
N LEU A 588 19.39 13.11 -38.09
CA LEU A 588 18.21 12.86 -37.24
C LEU A 588 17.94 14.05 -36.30
N VAL A 589 16.72 14.58 -36.35
CA VAL A 589 16.24 15.63 -35.44
C VAL A 589 14.97 15.18 -34.75
N GLY A 590 14.90 15.26 -33.43
CA GLY A 590 13.67 14.86 -32.72
C GLY A 590 13.71 15.23 -31.25
N ASP A 591 12.61 14.98 -30.54
CA ASP A 591 12.59 15.14 -29.09
C ASP A 591 13.56 14.13 -28.45
N ARG A 592 14.40 14.60 -27.52
CA ARG A 592 15.42 13.76 -26.86
C ARG A 592 14.80 12.57 -26.15
N ASP A 593 13.69 12.77 -25.46
CA ASP A 593 13.06 11.74 -24.64
C ASP A 593 12.36 10.72 -25.59
N MET A 594 11.83 11.16 -26.74
CA MET A 594 11.33 10.25 -27.79
C MET A 594 12.44 9.43 -28.44
N VAL A 595 13.56 10.05 -28.81
CA VAL A 595 14.72 9.33 -29.38
C VAL A 595 15.24 8.30 -28.40
N SER A 596 15.31 8.64 -27.10
CA SER A 596 15.74 7.73 -26.04
C SER A 596 14.77 6.55 -25.89
N GLY A 597 13.46 6.83 -25.91
CA GLY A 597 12.42 5.80 -25.91
C GLY A 597 12.53 4.86 -27.11
N ALA A 598 12.73 5.40 -28.31
CA ALA A 598 12.86 4.60 -29.53
C ALA A 598 14.11 3.71 -29.52
N LEU A 599 15.27 4.24 -29.09
CA LEU A 599 16.47 3.43 -28.89
C LEU A 599 16.28 2.32 -27.86
N GLY A 600 15.42 2.53 -26.86
CA GLY A 600 15.05 1.52 -25.87
C GLY A 600 14.46 0.25 -26.49
N ALA A 601 13.75 0.34 -27.63
CA ALA A 601 13.20 -0.82 -28.32
C ALA A 601 14.28 -1.77 -28.89
N HIS A 602 15.51 -1.27 -29.07
CA HIS A 602 16.67 -2.00 -29.58
C HIS A 602 17.63 -2.46 -28.46
N VAL A 603 17.19 -2.42 -27.20
CA VAL A 603 18.01 -2.87 -26.06
C VAL A 603 17.76 -4.35 -25.78
N GLY A 604 18.82 -5.14 -25.84
CA GLY A 604 18.87 -6.53 -25.40
C GLY A 604 19.49 -6.66 -24.00
N LEU A 605 19.03 -7.65 -23.24
CA LEU A 605 19.61 -8.03 -21.95
C LEU A 605 20.00 -9.50 -22.00
N THR A 606 21.22 -9.83 -21.57
CA THR A 606 21.63 -11.24 -21.39
C THR A 606 20.99 -11.84 -20.14
N ASP A 607 20.78 -11.02 -19.10
CA ASP A 607 20.00 -11.37 -17.92
C ASP A 607 18.87 -10.33 -17.72
N PRO A 608 17.60 -10.72 -17.90
CA PRO A 608 16.45 -9.83 -17.71
C PRO A 608 16.33 -9.22 -16.31
N ASP A 609 16.91 -9.86 -15.29
CA ASP A 609 16.83 -9.43 -13.89
C ASP A 609 18.02 -8.54 -13.47
N ASP A 610 19.06 -8.43 -14.31
CA ASP A 610 20.21 -7.54 -14.09
C ASP A 610 20.27 -6.43 -15.16
N PRO A 611 19.86 -5.19 -14.80
CA PRO A 611 19.91 -4.04 -15.69
C PRO A 611 21.30 -3.73 -16.26
N SER A 612 22.37 -4.16 -15.57
CA SER A 612 23.75 -3.91 -15.98
C SER A 612 24.15 -4.70 -17.24
N THR A 613 23.40 -5.76 -17.57
CA THR A 613 23.62 -6.56 -18.78
C THR A 613 23.02 -5.93 -20.03
N ALA A 614 22.25 -4.84 -19.90
CA ALA A 614 21.62 -4.16 -21.02
C ALA A 614 22.65 -3.63 -22.02
N ARG A 615 22.47 -3.94 -23.30
CA ARG A 615 23.27 -3.45 -24.43
C ARG A 615 22.34 -2.96 -25.54
N LEU A 616 22.69 -1.83 -26.13
CA LEU A 616 22.00 -1.28 -27.29
C LEU A 616 22.51 -1.99 -28.54
N ASP A 617 21.61 -2.62 -29.29
CA ASP A 617 21.92 -3.12 -30.63
C ASP A 617 21.91 -1.95 -31.62
N ILE A 618 23.09 -1.37 -31.80
CA ILE A 618 23.23 -0.20 -32.65
C ILE A 618 23.09 -0.52 -34.14
N VAL A 619 23.36 -1.76 -34.54
CA VAL A 619 23.23 -2.20 -35.93
C VAL A 619 21.75 -2.28 -36.29
N GLN A 620 20.96 -2.95 -35.46
CA GLN A 620 19.50 -3.01 -35.65
C GLN A 620 18.87 -1.62 -35.57
N ALA A 621 19.29 -0.78 -34.61
CA ALA A 621 18.80 0.59 -34.53
C ALA A 621 19.08 1.35 -35.83
N ARG A 622 20.32 1.36 -36.31
CA ARG A 622 20.66 2.02 -37.58
C ARG A 622 19.83 1.49 -38.75
N HIS A 623 19.61 0.18 -38.82
CA HIS A 623 18.78 -0.41 -39.86
C HIS A 623 17.33 0.08 -39.78
N THR A 624 16.73 0.09 -38.59
CA THR A 624 15.39 0.64 -38.36
C THR A 624 15.29 2.12 -38.74
N GLN A 625 16.31 2.93 -38.45
CA GLN A 625 16.33 4.32 -38.88
C GLN A 625 16.27 4.47 -40.41
N LEU A 626 16.99 3.61 -41.15
CA LEU A 626 17.03 3.65 -42.60
C LEU A 626 15.72 3.16 -43.21
N LEU A 627 15.12 2.10 -42.67
CA LEU A 627 13.88 1.52 -43.18
C LEU A 627 12.66 2.42 -42.93
N PHE A 628 12.52 2.95 -41.72
CA PHE A 628 11.36 3.77 -41.36
C PHE A 628 11.53 5.25 -41.73
N HIS A 629 12.76 5.72 -41.95
CA HIS A 629 13.17 7.07 -42.35
C HIS A 629 12.17 8.19 -42.00
N GLU A 630 11.24 8.52 -42.90
CA GLU A 630 10.26 9.59 -42.73
C GLU A 630 9.29 9.32 -41.58
N GLY A 631 8.75 8.10 -41.47
CA GLY A 631 7.83 7.73 -40.39
C GLY A 631 8.50 7.78 -39.01
N LEU A 632 9.79 7.43 -38.93
CA LEU A 632 10.56 7.60 -37.69
C LEU A 632 10.81 9.09 -37.40
N GLN A 633 11.21 9.87 -38.40
CA GLN A 633 11.43 11.31 -38.25
C GLN A 633 10.14 12.00 -37.78
N GLU A 634 8.99 11.70 -38.38
CA GLU A 634 7.68 12.21 -37.98
C GLU A 634 7.34 11.76 -36.56
N ALA A 635 7.44 10.48 -36.21
CA ALA A 635 7.10 9.98 -34.88
C ALA A 635 7.95 10.62 -33.75
N LEU A 636 9.21 10.95 -34.04
CA LEU A 636 10.14 11.52 -33.05
C LEU A 636 10.11 13.06 -32.99
N SER A 637 9.71 13.72 -34.08
CA SER A 637 9.65 15.18 -34.18
C SER A 637 8.24 15.74 -33.96
N SER A 638 7.21 14.95 -34.27
CA SER A 638 5.84 15.29 -33.94
C SER A 638 5.71 15.41 -32.43
N GLN A 639 5.24 16.58 -31.99
CA GLN A 639 4.46 16.59 -30.76
C GLN A 639 3.13 15.96 -31.14
N PRO A 640 2.80 14.73 -30.70
CA PRO A 640 1.48 14.20 -30.98
C PRO A 640 0.45 15.21 -30.47
N GLN A 641 -0.43 15.62 -31.38
CA GLN A 641 -1.45 16.63 -31.15
C GLN A 641 -2.26 16.31 -29.90
N ARG A 642 -2.67 17.38 -29.21
CA ARG A 642 -3.73 17.39 -28.20
C ARG A 642 -4.87 16.46 -28.64
N GLY A 643 -5.28 15.59 -27.72
CA GLY A 643 -6.33 14.60 -27.96
C GLY A 643 -7.58 15.16 -28.61
N ALA A 644 -7.77 14.83 -29.88
CA ALA A 644 -9.06 14.77 -30.53
C ALA A 644 -9.33 13.30 -30.87
N ARG A 645 -9.88 12.55 -29.92
CA ARG A 645 -10.64 11.33 -30.25
C ARG A 645 -12.08 11.76 -30.54
N PRO A 646 -12.77 11.15 -31.51
CA PRO A 646 -14.16 11.44 -31.81
C PRO A 646 -15.01 11.27 -30.55
N THR A 647 -15.83 12.29 -30.27
CA THR A 647 -16.82 12.32 -29.20
C THR A 647 -17.70 11.07 -29.25
N ARG A 648 -17.47 10.10 -28.35
CA ARG A 648 -18.49 9.11 -27.99
C ARG A 648 -19.60 9.86 -27.28
N GLY A 649 -20.78 9.87 -27.88
CA GLY A 649 -21.97 10.58 -27.42
C GLY A 649 -22.21 10.39 -25.92
N ARG A 650 -22.12 11.48 -25.16
CA ARG A 650 -22.71 11.57 -23.83
C ARG A 650 -24.14 12.02 -24.00
N THR A 651 -25.08 11.19 -23.58
CA THR A 651 -26.46 11.57 -23.34
C THR A 651 -26.48 12.70 -22.30
N HIS A 652 -26.95 13.88 -22.71
CA HIS A 652 -27.10 15.04 -21.85
C HIS A 652 -28.37 14.91 -21.03
N ALA A 653 -28.24 14.85 -19.71
CA ALA A 653 -29.29 15.23 -18.78
C ALA A 653 -28.66 15.92 -17.57
N ALA A 654 -28.54 17.25 -17.64
CA ALA A 654 -28.74 18.16 -16.51
C ALA A 654 -28.43 19.62 -16.89
N ALA A 655 -29.50 20.41 -16.90
CA ALA A 655 -29.62 21.78 -16.40
C ALA A 655 -28.56 22.83 -16.79
N GLN A 656 -28.98 23.72 -17.70
CA GLN A 656 -28.36 25.01 -17.97
C GLN A 656 -28.47 25.95 -16.76
N LYS A 657 -27.44 26.76 -16.53
CA LYS A 657 -27.53 28.02 -15.78
C LYS A 657 -26.83 29.13 -16.57
N PRO A 658 -27.30 30.38 -16.50
CA PRO A 658 -26.97 31.41 -17.46
C PRO A 658 -25.69 32.17 -17.15
N ASP A 659 -25.15 32.74 -18.23
CA ASP A 659 -23.98 33.61 -18.35
C ASP A 659 -24.00 34.83 -17.44
N THR A 660 -22.81 35.20 -16.98
CA THR A 660 -22.46 36.61 -16.72
C THR A 660 -21.08 36.88 -17.28
N SER A 661 -21.08 37.68 -18.33
CA SER A 661 -19.95 38.32 -19.00
C SER A 661 -19.36 39.45 -18.15
N GLY A 662 -18.07 39.72 -18.32
CA GLY A 662 -17.44 40.96 -17.85
C GLY A 662 -15.92 40.90 -17.69
N CYS A 663 -15.20 41.43 -18.68
CA CYS A 663 -13.85 42.07 -18.71
C CYS A 663 -12.89 41.87 -17.52
N GLY A 664 -11.57 41.67 -17.65
CA GLY A 664 -10.58 42.05 -18.66
C GLY A 664 -9.17 41.80 -18.05
N PRO A 665 -8.05 42.01 -18.78
CA PRO A 665 -6.78 41.33 -18.55
C PRO A 665 -5.86 42.07 -17.58
N LEU A 666 -4.86 41.39 -17.00
CA LEU A 666 -3.54 41.95 -16.70
C LEU A 666 -2.55 40.84 -16.33
N LEU A 667 -1.56 40.68 -17.21
CA LEU A 667 -0.25 40.10 -16.94
C LEU A 667 0.47 41.02 -15.96
N ASP A 668 1.07 40.47 -14.90
CA ASP A 668 2.30 41.02 -14.33
C ASP A 668 3.04 40.01 -13.45
N GLU A 669 4.36 40.16 -13.46
CA GLU A 669 5.39 39.26 -12.98
C GLU A 669 5.23 38.81 -11.52
N MET A 670 5.46 37.51 -11.28
CA MET A 670 5.57 36.95 -9.94
C MET A 670 7.02 36.98 -9.43
N PRO A 671 7.33 37.62 -8.29
CA PRO A 671 8.64 37.55 -7.66
C PRO A 671 8.87 36.17 -7.00
N PRO A 672 10.14 35.77 -6.79
CA PRO A 672 10.50 34.42 -6.36
C PRO A 672 9.97 34.07 -4.96
N PRO A 673 9.65 32.78 -4.70
CA PRO A 673 9.06 32.36 -3.44
C PRO A 673 10.09 32.42 -2.30
N GLY A 674 9.86 33.36 -1.38
CA GLY A 674 10.54 33.45 -0.09
C GLY A 674 10.49 32.12 0.70
N THR A 675 11.64 31.77 1.24
CA THR A 675 11.95 30.57 2.02
C THR A 675 11.27 30.56 3.40
N GLY A 676 9.95 30.38 3.41
CA GLY A 676 9.20 30.04 4.62
C GLY A 676 9.25 28.54 4.91
N GLN A 677 10.28 28.08 5.63
CA GLN A 677 10.34 26.70 6.12
C GLN A 677 9.19 26.41 7.09
N THR A 678 8.28 25.50 6.71
CA THR A 678 7.37 24.85 7.65
C THR A 678 8.10 23.65 8.29
N PRO A 679 8.32 23.61 9.62
CA PRO A 679 9.01 22.50 10.24
C PRO A 679 8.19 21.22 10.19
N ASN A 680 8.74 20.21 9.53
CA ASN A 680 8.24 18.85 9.49
C ASN A 680 8.49 18.18 10.85
N GLU A 681 7.45 17.64 11.48
CA GLU A 681 7.59 16.89 12.74
C GLU A 681 8.28 15.54 12.47
N THR A 682 9.62 15.46 12.53
CA THR A 682 10.40 14.28 12.98
C THR A 682 11.90 14.45 12.72
N ARG A 683 12.65 15.08 13.64
CA ARG A 683 14.09 14.83 13.80
C ARG A 683 14.57 15.34 15.16
N PRO A 684 15.18 14.50 16.02
CA PRO A 684 16.23 14.94 16.91
C PRO A 684 17.54 14.99 16.12
N ALA A 685 18.23 16.12 16.18
CA ALA A 685 19.59 16.25 15.68
C ALA A 685 20.55 15.49 16.62
N VAL A 686 21.36 14.61 16.04
CA VAL A 686 22.63 14.20 16.65
C VAL A 686 23.70 14.51 15.62
N LYS A 687 24.67 15.32 16.03
CA LYS A 687 25.87 15.68 15.26
C LYS A 687 26.66 14.41 14.94
N ARG A 688 27.02 14.19 13.67
CA ARG A 688 28.24 13.46 13.28
C ARG A 688 28.84 14.13 12.04
N HIS A 689 30.16 14.02 11.97
CA HIS A 689 31.11 14.94 11.34
C HIS A 689 31.07 14.98 9.81
N LYS A 690 31.48 16.14 9.28
CA LYS A 690 31.90 16.33 7.89
C LYS A 690 33.16 15.50 7.66
N ALA A 691 33.19 14.74 6.57
CA ALA A 691 34.42 14.37 5.87
C ALA A 691 34.12 14.40 4.37
N HIS A 692 34.75 15.35 3.68
CA HIS A 692 34.95 15.37 2.24
C HIS A 692 36.41 15.01 2.01
N VAL A 693 36.69 13.95 1.25
CA VAL A 693 37.88 13.69 0.41
C VAL A 693 37.39 12.54 -0.52
N GLY A 694 37.49 12.54 -1.85
CA GLY A 694 38.56 12.97 -2.74
C GLY A 694 39.13 11.72 -3.42
N ALA A 695 39.33 11.78 -4.74
CA ALA A 695 39.68 10.67 -5.61
C ALA A 695 41.07 10.05 -5.34
N ALA A 696 41.18 8.73 -5.56
CA ALA A 696 42.34 7.94 -6.00
C ALA A 696 41.76 6.54 -6.31
N GLY A 697 42.00 5.84 -7.43
CA GLY A 697 43.17 5.80 -8.29
C GLY A 697 43.99 4.55 -7.92
N CYS A 698 44.22 3.66 -8.90
CA CYS A 698 45.02 2.42 -8.87
C CYS A 698 44.42 1.16 -8.23
N THR A 699 44.65 -0.08 -8.69
CA THR A 699 44.98 -0.75 -9.97
C THR A 699 44.97 -2.26 -9.62
N ASP A 700 44.63 -3.08 -10.62
CA ASP A 700 44.88 -4.52 -10.78
C ASP A 700 45.83 -5.23 -9.79
N SER A 701 45.47 -6.45 -9.39
CA SER A 701 46.10 -7.68 -9.90
C SER A 701 45.76 -8.90 -9.02
N THR A 702 45.05 -9.87 -9.59
CA THR A 702 45.12 -11.30 -9.22
C THR A 702 46.53 -11.83 -9.52
N PRO A 703 47.05 -12.86 -8.81
CA PRO A 703 47.21 -14.19 -9.44
C PRO A 703 47.25 -15.35 -8.41
N PRO A 704 47.65 -16.60 -8.75
CA PRO A 704 46.94 -17.54 -9.61
C PRO A 704 46.79 -18.95 -8.98
N ARG A 705 46.10 -19.83 -9.71
CA ARG A 705 46.03 -21.29 -9.48
C ARG A 705 47.34 -21.97 -9.92
N HIS A 706 47.78 -22.99 -9.18
CA HIS A 706 48.71 -24.02 -9.65
C HIS A 706 48.08 -25.40 -9.51
N ALA A 707 48.26 -26.21 -10.55
CA ALA A 707 48.01 -27.65 -10.60
C ALA A 707 49.37 -28.37 -10.71
N SER A 708 49.49 -29.54 -10.06
CA SER A 708 50.45 -30.65 -10.29
C SER A 708 50.16 -31.71 -9.21
N SER A 709 49.51 -32.84 -9.52
CA SER A 709 50.05 -34.13 -10.01
C SER A 709 50.43 -35.13 -8.89
N VAL A 710 49.67 -36.23 -8.85
CA VAL A 710 50.07 -37.65 -8.61
C VAL A 710 50.86 -38.01 -7.35
N GLN A 711 50.24 -38.76 -6.43
CA GLN A 711 50.72 -40.08 -5.94
C GLN A 711 49.72 -40.69 -4.92
N THR A 712 49.09 -41.81 -5.29
CA THR A 712 48.60 -42.89 -4.40
C THR A 712 49.79 -43.58 -3.71
N PRO A 713 49.67 -44.28 -2.54
CA PRO A 713 48.71 -45.39 -2.35
C PRO A 713 48.20 -45.68 -0.90
N GLY A 714 47.27 -46.64 -0.81
CA GLY A 714 46.89 -47.41 0.39
C GLY A 714 45.82 -46.72 1.24
N GLY A 715 44.71 -47.34 1.64
CA GLY A 715 44.39 -48.74 1.82
C GLY A 715 43.65 -48.88 3.15
N HIS A 716 42.56 -49.66 3.14
CA HIS A 716 41.83 -50.25 4.29
C HIS A 716 40.62 -49.53 4.92
N HIS A 717 39.48 -50.22 4.72
CA HIS A 717 38.43 -50.63 5.69
C HIS A 717 37.53 -49.55 6.30
N SER A 718 36.25 -49.49 5.92
CA SER A 718 35.11 -50.36 6.31
C SER A 718 34.35 -49.81 7.52
N THR A 719 33.06 -49.57 7.28
CA THR A 719 31.92 -49.68 8.22
C THR A 719 31.97 -48.88 9.52
N THR A 720 31.22 -47.78 9.58
CA THR A 720 29.94 -47.70 10.32
C THR A 720 29.16 -46.45 9.92
#